data_AF-A0AAN7Z4G1-F1
#
_entry.id   AF-A0AAN7Z4G1-F1
#
_cell.length_a   1.000
_cell.length_b   1.000
_cell.length_c   1.000
_cell.angle_alpha   90.00
_cell.angle_beta   90.00
_cell.angle_gamma   90.00
#
_symmetry.space_group_name_H-M   'P 1'
#
loop_
_entity.id
_entity.type
_entity.pdbx_description
1 polymer ?
#
loop_
_entity_poly.entity_id
_entity_poly.type
_entity_poly.pdbx_seq_one_letter_code
_entity_poly.pdbx_strand_id
1 'polypeptide(L)'
;MGLFKILAISAAVLQLATQGAATIPGTALEQRADTTSQYWVSSIKRQGVAAFASEANYKVFRNVKDYGAKGDGITDDTDAINKAVTDGPGRCIEKCDSRTTHPAIVYFPPGIYSVKKPIVQTYYTQFIGDAVNVPTIKGSANFEGMGVIDANPYDYTTGSDPPPNWYINQNNFFRQIRNFIIDMTEMPTGNGKASAGIHWQVAQATSLQNIIFNMNPATSDNYQKGLFIENGSGGFMADLTFNGGGIGADIGSQQYTTRNLTFNNCNTAIHMIWDWLWLMQGVTINGGQLGINMTSDTYDSIKVGSLLLLDSKISNVPVGISTLYKPNNEYTNNTLILNNVDMSEGVPVAVQYAKDGTSLLEGNKLIDGWVQGRDYSTGKGVAVQTAQDKIKMPDVLLAGDGKVFTRTKPQYETVAASRFMSVKSAGAAGDGKTDDTAAIQKVFDSAKEGDIVYFDHGAYLISDTVHIPKNIKITGEMWPLLMATGQKFTDASKPVAVFEVGKPGDVGNVEMSDLIIETKGALPGAILMQWNLAGSENGAAGMWDVHFRVGGTAGTELQSDHCSKNPNATTAVDDKCKGTFLMLHLTTTASTYIENCWFWVADHELDREDHNQINIYNGRGVLIESQKPVWLWGTASEHSVLYNYQISNAENTFIGLAQTETAYMQGNPDATQGVTVLEGYFDPEFKKTCDGSSDKCARTWGMRITNSSDVFVLGAGMYSFFNNYAQECVAGQNCQDNMISVEDSKVSMYGISTKASVNMLTVNSKSVAEDRDNRNTFCAAIAKYESDGSGYGSGSGSGSGSSSSLPTPTGSSPASTHLPASSSSGPGHNPTQTSATHSASPTGGYGQPSGEATATSSGSPSSTTAAAESSSSESSDCDDDSMPDQSTFSDVAATPSPTPGSGSGGSDEGGDHSPVTVTVTETVTAAGTCQTP
;
A
#
# COMPACT_ATOMS: atom_id res chain seq x y z
N MET A 1 54.80 60.86 -20.50
CA MET A 1 55.02 62.12 -19.74
C MET A 1 53.64 62.50 -19.21
N GLY A 2 53.22 62.23 -17.97
CA GLY A 2 53.95 62.20 -16.71
C GLY A 2 53.77 63.55 -16.01
N LEU A 3 53.16 63.59 -14.82
CA LEU A 3 53.51 64.43 -13.64
C LEU A 3 52.44 64.31 -12.50
N PHE A 4 52.90 63.98 -11.27
CA PHE A 4 52.34 64.17 -9.90
C PHE A 4 50.88 63.75 -9.56
N LYS A 5 50.53 63.02 -8.47
CA LYS A 5 50.99 62.86 -7.05
C LYS A 5 50.63 64.03 -6.10
N ILE A 6 50.26 63.91 -4.80
CA ILE A 6 49.73 62.90 -3.82
C ILE A 6 49.13 63.76 -2.63
N LEU A 7 48.37 63.15 -1.70
CA LEU A 7 47.93 63.56 -0.33
C LEU A 7 46.48 64.14 -0.23
N ALA A 8 45.53 63.62 0.56
CA ALA A 8 45.48 63.13 1.97
C ALA A 8 45.27 64.28 3.00
N ILE A 9 44.44 64.20 4.06
CA ILE A 9 43.64 63.11 4.67
C ILE A 9 42.55 63.71 5.63
N SER A 10 41.53 62.93 6.02
CA SER A 10 40.55 63.15 7.14
C SER A 10 39.50 64.28 7.06
N ALA A 11 38.38 64.27 7.81
CA ALA A 11 37.38 63.22 8.18
C ALA A 11 36.43 63.80 9.26
N ALA A 12 35.12 63.90 8.99
CA ALA A 12 34.07 64.09 10.01
C ALA A 12 32.69 63.69 9.46
N VAL A 13 31.79 63.22 10.33
CA VAL A 13 30.56 62.48 10.01
C VAL A 13 29.31 63.29 10.37
N LEU A 14 28.28 63.27 9.50
CA LEU A 14 26.88 63.11 9.95
C LEU A 14 25.98 62.56 8.84
N GLN A 15 25.03 61.70 9.23
CA GLN A 15 23.98 61.08 8.40
C GLN A 15 22.85 62.12 8.13
N LEU A 16 21.81 61.96 7.30
CA LEU A 16 20.95 60.87 6.81
C LEU A 16 20.38 61.29 5.41
N ALA A 17 19.62 60.53 4.62
CA ALA A 17 19.46 59.09 4.36
C ALA A 17 18.46 58.93 3.19
N THR A 18 18.70 58.00 2.27
CA THR A 18 17.65 57.35 1.45
C THR A 18 18.10 55.92 1.16
N GLN A 19 17.45 54.94 1.79
CA GLN A 19 17.76 53.54 1.57
C GLN A 19 17.14 53.08 0.25
N GLY A 20 17.97 52.63 -0.69
CA GLY A 20 17.55 51.70 -1.72
C GLY A 20 17.77 50.28 -1.19
N ALA A 21 16.72 49.45 -1.18
CA ALA A 21 16.85 48.05 -0.81
C ALA A 21 17.67 47.31 -1.88
N ALA A 22 18.92 46.98 -1.56
CA ALA A 22 19.75 46.15 -2.42
C ALA A 22 19.30 44.70 -2.30
N THR A 23 18.86 44.11 -3.41
CA THR A 23 18.61 42.66 -3.51
C THR A 23 19.91 41.90 -3.23
N ILE A 24 19.93 41.12 -2.16
CA ILE A 24 21.02 40.19 -1.88
C ILE A 24 20.95 39.07 -2.92
N PRO A 25 21.99 38.85 -3.75
CA PRO A 25 22.03 37.66 -4.59
C PRO A 25 22.17 36.45 -3.67
N GLY A 26 21.15 35.58 -3.67
CA GLY A 26 21.17 34.35 -2.88
C GLY A 26 22.37 33.50 -3.27
N THR A 27 23.30 33.29 -2.34
CA THR A 27 24.40 32.36 -2.53
C THR A 27 23.83 30.96 -2.72
N ALA A 28 24.01 30.39 -3.92
CA ALA A 28 23.69 29.00 -4.16
C ALA A 28 24.46 28.13 -3.15
N LEU A 29 23.74 27.22 -2.47
CA LEU A 29 24.37 26.24 -1.60
C LEU A 29 25.17 25.29 -2.49
N GLU A 30 26.50 25.36 -2.42
CA GLU A 30 27.36 24.38 -3.09
C GLU A 30 27.19 23.02 -2.40
N GLN A 31 26.67 22.04 -3.14
CA GLN A 31 26.51 20.66 -2.70
C GLN A 31 27.87 20.12 -2.23
N ARG A 32 28.04 19.91 -0.93
CA ARG A 32 29.28 19.32 -0.41
C ARG A 32 29.34 17.84 -0.77
N ALA A 33 30.25 17.50 -1.69
CA ALA A 33 30.66 16.11 -1.88
C ALA A 33 31.29 15.59 -0.58
N ASP A 34 30.61 14.66 0.09
CA ASP A 34 31.15 14.05 1.31
C ASP A 34 32.20 13.01 0.92
N THR A 35 33.48 13.35 1.12
CA THR A 35 34.62 12.50 0.72
C THR A 35 34.74 11.22 1.56
N THR A 36 33.85 10.98 2.52
CA THR A 36 33.87 9.81 3.41
C THR A 36 33.10 8.59 2.88
N SER A 37 32.22 8.76 1.89
CA SER A 37 31.52 7.65 1.22
C SER A 37 31.75 7.66 -0.29
N GLN A 38 31.53 6.51 -0.93
CA GLN A 38 31.48 6.36 -2.39
C GLN A 38 30.07 6.03 -2.89
N TYR A 39 29.06 6.06 -2.02
CA TYR A 39 27.68 5.79 -2.40
C TYR A 39 27.20 6.80 -3.45
N TRP A 40 26.75 6.29 -4.60
CA TRP A 40 26.47 7.08 -5.79
C TRP A 40 25.44 8.20 -5.56
N VAL A 41 24.47 8.00 -4.65
CA VAL A 41 23.44 9.00 -4.30
C VAL A 41 24.06 10.31 -3.79
N SER A 42 25.22 10.28 -3.13
CA SER A 42 25.90 11.49 -2.66
C SER A 42 26.47 12.36 -3.79
N SER A 43 26.84 11.74 -4.91
CA SER A 43 27.79 12.28 -5.91
C SER A 43 27.26 12.29 -7.34
N ILE A 44 26.12 11.63 -7.61
CA ILE A 44 25.42 11.74 -8.89
C ILE A 44 24.97 13.18 -9.13
N LYS A 45 25.11 13.62 -10.39
CA LYS A 45 24.74 14.96 -10.82
C LYS A 45 23.23 15.15 -10.67
N ARG A 46 22.81 16.14 -9.89
CA ARG A 46 21.38 16.43 -9.65
C ARG A 46 20.78 17.22 -10.81
N GLN A 47 19.78 16.62 -11.47
CA GLN A 47 19.07 17.19 -12.63
C GLN A 47 17.55 17.05 -12.54
N GLY A 48 17.05 16.56 -11.40
CA GLY A 48 15.62 16.45 -11.11
C GLY A 48 14.91 17.80 -11.20
N VAL A 49 13.72 17.79 -11.81
CA VAL A 49 12.82 18.93 -11.97
C VAL A 49 11.41 18.44 -11.64
N ALA A 50 10.74 19.10 -10.69
CA ALA A 50 9.33 18.84 -10.43
C ALA A 50 8.49 19.48 -11.56
N ALA A 51 8.19 18.70 -12.61
CA ALA A 51 7.64 19.20 -13.88
C ALA A 51 6.28 19.92 -13.75
N PHE A 52 5.53 19.60 -12.70
CA PHE A 52 4.19 20.14 -12.41
C PHE A 52 4.16 21.02 -11.14
N ALA A 53 5.31 21.33 -10.53
CA ALA A 53 5.41 22.39 -9.52
C ALA A 53 5.23 23.77 -10.19
N SER A 54 4.71 24.76 -9.45
CA SER A 54 4.57 26.12 -9.98
C SER A 54 5.89 26.90 -9.99
N GLU A 55 6.86 26.43 -9.22
CA GLU A 55 8.12 27.11 -8.92
C GLU A 55 9.29 26.51 -9.71
N ALA A 56 9.76 27.26 -10.72
CA ALA A 56 10.78 26.82 -11.69
C ALA A 56 12.14 26.37 -11.11
N ASN A 57 12.41 26.62 -9.82
CA ASN A 57 13.64 26.24 -9.13
C ASN A 57 13.40 25.34 -7.90
N TYR A 58 12.28 24.61 -7.87
CA TYR A 58 12.01 23.64 -6.81
C TYR A 58 13.10 22.55 -6.78
N LYS A 59 13.73 22.34 -5.62
CA LYS A 59 14.77 21.32 -5.42
C LYS A 59 14.09 19.99 -5.09
N VAL A 60 14.45 18.90 -5.77
CA VAL A 60 13.97 17.55 -5.39
C VAL A 60 14.90 16.91 -4.34
N PHE A 61 16.21 17.05 -4.51
CA PHE A 61 17.22 16.51 -3.60
C PHE A 61 17.70 17.55 -2.57
N ARG A 62 17.79 17.13 -1.30
CA ARG A 62 18.37 17.90 -0.18
C ARG A 62 19.38 17.04 0.57
N ASN A 63 20.59 17.54 0.78
CA ASN A 63 21.55 16.94 1.72
C ASN A 63 21.46 17.70 3.06
N VAL A 64 21.18 17.00 4.17
CA VAL A 64 20.98 17.65 5.49
C VAL A 64 22.17 18.51 5.95
N LYS A 65 23.41 18.16 5.54
CA LYS A 65 24.61 18.95 5.88
C LYS A 65 24.63 20.32 5.18
N ASP A 66 23.98 20.47 4.03
CA ASP A 66 23.84 21.76 3.33
C ASP A 66 22.85 22.70 4.04
N TYR A 67 21.96 22.17 4.90
CA TYR A 67 21.03 22.94 5.74
C TYR A 67 21.58 23.26 7.13
N GLY A 68 22.78 22.77 7.45
CA GLY A 68 23.53 23.11 8.64
C GLY A 68 23.84 21.94 9.58
N ALA A 69 23.27 20.75 9.34
CA ALA A 69 23.47 19.58 10.18
C ALA A 69 24.95 19.18 10.24
N LYS A 70 25.42 18.75 11.41
CA LYS A 70 26.83 18.40 11.64
C LYS A 70 27.09 16.91 11.49
N GLY A 71 26.20 16.07 11.98
CA GLY A 71 26.44 14.63 12.05
C GLY A 71 27.60 14.26 12.99
N ASP A 72 27.87 15.07 14.02
CA ASP A 72 29.00 14.93 14.96
C ASP A 72 28.65 14.22 16.29
N GLY A 73 27.37 13.87 16.49
CA GLY A 73 26.83 13.21 17.68
C GLY A 73 26.62 14.11 18.89
N ILE A 74 26.91 15.41 18.80
CA ILE A 74 26.89 16.37 19.91
C ILE A 74 25.99 17.57 19.58
N THR A 75 26.09 18.11 18.37
CA THR A 75 25.26 19.20 17.88
C THR A 75 23.84 18.71 17.66
N ASP A 76 22.88 19.52 18.10
CA ASP A 76 21.45 19.28 17.86
C ASP A 76 21.13 19.61 16.40
N ASP A 77 20.94 18.57 15.59
CA ASP A 77 20.70 18.67 14.15
C ASP A 77 19.20 18.71 13.82
N THR A 78 18.30 18.66 14.82
CA THR A 78 16.84 18.59 14.64
C THR A 78 16.30 19.66 13.69
N ASP A 79 16.63 20.93 13.96
CA ASP A 79 16.14 22.07 13.17
C ASP A 79 16.75 22.09 11.76
N ALA A 80 18.01 21.67 11.61
CA ALA A 80 18.68 21.63 10.31
C ALA A 80 18.11 20.53 9.41
N ILE A 81 17.77 19.37 9.98
CA ILE A 81 17.11 18.27 9.27
C ILE A 81 15.69 18.67 8.91
N ASN A 82 14.87 19.13 9.86
CA ASN A 82 13.49 19.56 9.59
C ASN A 82 13.42 20.71 8.56
N LYS A 83 14.43 21.59 8.53
CA LYS A 83 14.59 22.59 7.46
C LYS A 83 14.93 21.96 6.10
N ALA A 84 15.77 20.92 6.05
CA ALA A 84 16.04 20.17 4.81
C ALA A 84 14.78 19.45 4.30
N VAL A 85 13.93 18.95 5.19
CA VAL A 85 12.62 18.39 4.82
C VAL A 85 11.71 19.47 4.26
N THR A 86 11.54 20.58 4.96
CA THR A 86 10.54 21.62 4.63
C THR A 86 10.97 22.61 3.55
N ASP A 87 12.24 22.64 3.12
CA ASP A 87 12.72 23.59 2.10
C ASP A 87 12.02 23.42 0.74
N GLY A 88 11.61 24.54 0.17
CA GLY A 88 10.80 24.65 -1.03
C GLY A 88 9.41 25.21 -0.71
N PRO A 89 8.96 26.29 -1.37
CA PRO A 89 7.54 26.65 -1.34
C PRO A 89 6.69 25.50 -1.91
N GLY A 90 5.40 25.48 -1.58
CA GLY A 90 4.44 24.51 -2.10
C GLY A 90 4.53 23.08 -1.55
N ARG A 91 5.52 22.75 -0.69
CA ARG A 91 5.58 21.45 -0.01
C ARG A 91 4.34 21.20 0.85
N CYS A 92 3.84 19.97 0.80
CA CYS A 92 2.70 19.54 1.61
C CYS A 92 3.16 19.27 3.05
N ILE A 93 2.66 20.11 3.96
CA ILE A 93 2.96 20.12 5.39
C ILE A 93 1.63 20.10 6.16
N GLU A 94 1.61 20.56 7.41
CA GLU A 94 0.37 20.84 8.17
C GLU A 94 -0.70 21.54 7.30
N LYS A 95 -1.97 21.10 7.41
CA LYS A 95 -3.12 21.61 6.65
C LYS A 95 -3.03 21.43 5.12
N CYS A 96 -2.31 20.40 4.68
CA CYS A 96 -2.36 19.87 3.31
C CYS A 96 -2.70 18.37 3.38
N ASP A 97 -3.75 17.93 2.68
CA ASP A 97 -4.18 16.52 2.68
C ASP A 97 -3.16 15.64 1.94
N SER A 98 -2.85 16.01 0.70
CA SER A 98 -1.98 15.28 -0.22
C SER A 98 -1.39 16.21 -1.27
N ARG A 99 -0.24 15.83 -1.84
CA ARG A 99 0.40 16.52 -2.98
C ARG A 99 1.47 15.67 -3.65
N THR A 100 1.46 15.59 -4.97
CA THR A 100 2.49 14.86 -5.75
C THR A 100 3.45 15.79 -6.48
N THR A 101 3.04 17.03 -6.73
CA THR A 101 3.83 18.07 -7.41
C THR A 101 5.09 18.54 -6.69
N HIS A 102 5.24 18.31 -5.37
CA HIS A 102 6.34 18.86 -4.55
C HIS A 102 7.13 17.79 -3.78
N PRO A 103 7.86 16.91 -4.49
CA PRO A 103 8.47 15.70 -3.95
C PRO A 103 9.84 15.93 -3.29
N ALA A 104 10.22 15.08 -2.32
CA ALA A 104 11.50 15.24 -1.61
C ALA A 104 12.34 13.97 -1.37
N ILE A 105 13.59 13.97 -1.85
CA ILE A 105 14.67 13.18 -1.25
C ILE A 105 15.39 14.04 -0.22
N VAL A 106 15.42 13.57 1.02
CA VAL A 106 16.28 14.10 2.09
C VAL A 106 17.37 13.07 2.36
N TYR A 107 18.59 13.38 1.94
CA TYR A 107 19.76 12.51 2.04
C TYR A 107 20.60 12.86 3.27
N PHE A 108 21.01 11.81 3.98
CA PHE A 108 21.82 11.86 5.18
C PHE A 108 23.18 11.21 4.88
N PRO A 109 24.25 12.00 4.67
CA PRO A 109 25.61 11.48 4.56
C PRO A 109 26.04 10.80 5.87
N PRO A 110 27.18 10.07 5.88
CA PRO A 110 27.68 9.41 7.08
C PRO A 110 27.87 10.40 8.24
N GLY A 111 27.48 9.99 9.45
CA GLY A 111 27.52 10.80 10.66
C GLY A 111 26.56 10.30 11.74
N ILE A 112 26.61 10.95 12.91
CA ILE A 112 25.67 10.75 14.03
C ILE A 112 24.90 12.05 14.22
N TYR A 113 23.62 12.06 13.89
CA TYR A 113 22.75 13.23 13.96
C TYR A 113 21.99 13.22 15.29
N SER A 114 22.40 14.06 16.24
CA SER A 114 21.74 14.14 17.54
C SER A 114 20.45 14.97 17.42
N VAL A 115 19.33 14.46 17.93
CA VAL A 115 18.02 15.13 17.85
C VAL A 115 17.30 15.14 19.20
N LYS A 116 16.48 16.16 19.44
CA LYS A 116 15.71 16.36 20.68
C LYS A 116 14.19 16.38 20.51
N LYS A 117 13.72 16.41 19.26
CA LYS A 117 12.30 16.38 18.88
C LYS A 117 12.15 15.57 17.59
N PRO A 118 10.94 15.17 17.19
CA PRO A 118 10.72 14.43 15.95
C PRO A 118 11.31 15.12 14.72
N ILE A 119 11.93 14.32 13.86
CA ILE A 119 12.11 14.68 12.46
C ILE A 119 10.77 14.38 11.78
N VAL A 120 10.05 15.43 11.36
CA VAL A 120 8.77 15.29 10.71
C VAL A 120 8.99 14.89 9.25
N GLN A 121 8.67 13.65 8.89
CA GLN A 121 8.54 13.27 7.49
C GLN A 121 7.19 13.74 6.97
N THR A 122 7.21 14.82 6.22
CA THR A 122 6.09 15.36 5.44
C THR A 122 5.66 14.45 4.28
N TYR A 123 4.51 14.73 3.66
CA TYR A 123 4.00 14.00 2.50
C TYR A 123 5.02 13.89 1.34
N TYR A 124 4.90 12.84 0.52
CA TYR A 124 5.71 12.58 -0.69
C TYR A 124 7.22 12.76 -0.48
N THR A 125 7.79 12.03 0.50
CA THR A 125 9.16 12.22 0.97
C THR A 125 9.90 10.89 1.19
N GLN A 126 11.12 10.78 0.66
CA GLN A 126 12.08 9.71 0.93
C GLN A 126 13.21 10.22 1.83
N PHE A 127 13.42 9.58 2.98
CA PHE A 127 14.64 9.73 3.78
C PHE A 127 15.63 8.64 3.38
N ILE A 128 16.80 9.04 2.91
CA ILE A 128 17.83 8.13 2.40
C ILE A 128 19.12 8.38 3.18
N GLY A 129 19.50 7.47 4.07
CA GLY A 129 20.85 7.43 4.60
C GLY A 129 21.83 6.85 3.59
N ASP A 130 23.11 7.12 3.82
CA ASP A 130 24.20 6.49 3.08
C ASP A 130 24.17 4.96 3.24
N ALA A 131 24.11 4.21 2.14
CA ALA A 131 24.01 2.75 2.20
C ALA A 131 25.35 2.05 2.46
N VAL A 132 26.49 2.75 2.31
CA VAL A 132 27.84 2.19 2.51
C VAL A 132 28.30 2.41 3.95
N ASN A 133 28.10 3.62 4.49
CA ASN A 133 28.43 3.99 5.85
C ASN A 133 27.17 4.55 6.54
N VAL A 134 26.30 3.62 6.96
CA VAL A 134 24.95 3.91 7.50
C VAL A 134 24.97 4.97 8.60
N PRO A 135 24.26 6.10 8.43
CA PRO A 135 24.20 7.16 9.44
C PRO A 135 23.33 6.77 10.65
N THR A 136 23.68 7.32 11.81
CA THR A 136 22.88 7.21 13.03
C THR A 136 22.04 8.47 13.23
N ILE A 137 20.75 8.33 13.50
CA ILE A 137 19.94 9.38 14.12
C ILE A 137 19.79 9.01 15.60
N LYS A 138 20.26 9.88 16.48
CA LYS A 138 20.35 9.62 17.92
C LYS A 138 19.42 10.53 18.70
N GLY A 139 18.40 9.98 19.35
CA GLY A 139 17.55 10.73 20.26
C GLY A 139 18.28 11.03 21.58
N SER A 140 18.21 12.29 22.03
CA SER A 140 18.88 12.73 23.26
C SER A 140 18.19 12.23 24.53
N ALA A 141 18.89 12.31 25.66
CA ALA A 141 18.33 12.04 27.00
C ALA A 141 17.19 12.97 27.45
N ASN A 142 16.90 14.02 26.68
CA ASN A 142 15.78 14.93 26.89
C ASN A 142 14.88 15.05 25.65
N PHE A 143 14.86 14.00 24.82
CA PHE A 143 13.96 13.91 23.66
C PHE A 143 12.50 13.93 24.11
N GLU A 144 11.66 14.71 23.42
CA GLU A 144 10.21 14.76 23.62
C GLU A 144 9.49 14.72 22.26
N GLY A 145 8.55 13.78 22.09
CA GLY A 145 7.74 13.63 20.87
C GLY A 145 7.19 12.21 20.67
N MET A 146 6.41 12.01 19.60
CA MET A 146 5.81 10.70 19.28
C MET A 146 6.86 9.66 18.88
N GLY A 147 7.79 10.02 18.00
CA GLY A 147 8.94 9.20 17.65
C GLY A 147 10.12 10.00 17.09
N VAL A 148 11.31 9.40 17.01
CA VAL A 148 12.51 10.06 16.45
C VAL A 148 12.28 10.52 15.01
N ILE A 149 11.56 9.72 14.22
CA ILE A 149 10.93 10.14 12.97
C ILE A 149 9.41 10.02 13.10
N ASP A 150 8.68 11.00 12.59
CA ASP A 150 7.22 11.06 12.61
C ASP A 150 6.68 11.24 11.18
N ALA A 151 5.97 10.23 10.65
CA ALA A 151 5.40 10.26 9.31
C ALA A 151 3.98 10.85 9.23
N ASN A 152 3.30 11.08 10.35
CA ASN A 152 1.97 11.70 10.37
C ASN A 152 1.66 12.43 11.69
N PRO A 153 2.25 13.62 11.94
CA PRO A 153 2.12 14.29 13.22
C PRO A 153 0.66 14.59 13.59
N TYR A 154 0.36 14.58 14.89
CA TYR A 154 -0.92 15.05 15.43
C TYR A 154 -0.92 16.58 15.56
N ASP A 155 -1.94 17.26 15.03
CA ASP A 155 -2.15 18.70 15.18
C ASP A 155 -2.88 19.01 16.50
N TYR A 156 -2.11 19.10 17.58
CA TYR A 156 -2.61 19.53 18.90
C TYR A 156 -3.08 21.00 18.94
N THR A 157 -2.88 21.80 17.88
CA THR A 157 -3.29 23.22 17.87
C THR A 157 -4.80 23.40 17.65
N THR A 158 -5.49 22.36 17.15
CA THR A 158 -6.95 22.38 16.93
C THR A 158 -7.76 22.36 18.21
N GLY A 159 -7.19 21.86 19.32
CA GLY A 159 -7.88 21.66 20.58
C GLY A 159 -8.96 20.56 20.56
N SER A 160 -8.99 19.69 19.54
CA SER A 160 -9.89 18.54 19.48
C SER A 160 -9.33 17.32 20.22
N ASP A 161 -10.22 16.41 20.62
CA ASP A 161 -9.88 15.16 21.30
C ASP A 161 -10.60 13.97 20.62
N PRO A 162 -9.87 13.06 19.93
CA PRO A 162 -8.44 13.14 19.66
C PRO A 162 -8.06 14.32 18.72
N PRO A 163 -6.80 14.79 18.75
CA PRO A 163 -6.29 15.71 17.74
C PRO A 163 -6.27 15.01 16.36
N PRO A 164 -6.51 15.71 15.25
CA PRO A 164 -6.37 15.13 13.91
C PRO A 164 -4.90 14.93 13.57
N ASN A 165 -4.61 14.00 12.68
CA ASN A 165 -3.31 13.90 12.03
C ASN A 165 -3.18 14.96 10.91
N TRP A 166 -1.94 15.24 10.48
CA TRP A 166 -1.68 16.13 9.35
C TRP A 166 -2.25 15.60 8.03
N TYR A 167 -2.21 14.28 7.83
CA TYR A 167 -2.72 13.58 6.65
C TYR A 167 -3.73 12.52 7.08
N ILE A 168 -4.73 12.22 6.24
CA ILE A 168 -5.59 11.05 6.42
C ILE A 168 -4.71 9.79 6.31
N ASN A 169 -4.74 8.91 7.31
CA ASN A 169 -3.79 7.78 7.39
C ASN A 169 -3.91 6.81 6.21
N GLN A 170 -5.11 6.63 5.66
CA GLN A 170 -5.37 5.84 4.46
C GLN A 170 -4.88 6.52 3.17
N ASN A 171 -4.66 7.85 3.17
CA ASN A 171 -4.17 8.61 2.03
C ASN A 171 -2.67 8.96 2.14
N ASN A 172 -1.99 8.51 3.20
CA ASN A 172 -0.61 8.91 3.52
C ASN A 172 0.44 8.10 2.71
N PHE A 173 0.37 8.25 1.39
CA PHE A 173 1.12 7.51 0.36
C PHE A 173 2.57 8.00 0.15
N PHE A 174 3.31 7.27 -0.70
CA PHE A 174 4.57 7.71 -1.36
C PHE A 174 5.69 8.15 -0.40
N ARG A 175 6.12 7.24 0.47
CA ARG A 175 7.13 7.50 1.52
C ARG A 175 8.17 6.40 1.63
N GLN A 176 9.44 6.77 1.86
CA GLN A 176 10.47 5.79 2.20
C GLN A 176 11.32 6.28 3.37
N ILE A 177 11.78 5.36 4.21
CA ILE A 177 12.92 5.56 5.09
C ILE A 177 13.86 4.39 4.85
N ARG A 178 15.11 4.68 4.44
CA ARG A 178 16.11 3.64 4.17
C ARG A 178 17.52 3.98 4.64
N ASN A 179 18.23 2.96 5.13
CA ASN A 179 19.63 3.00 5.60
C ASN A 179 19.82 3.88 6.84
N PHE A 180 19.34 3.46 8.01
CA PHE A 180 19.56 4.20 9.25
C PHE A 180 19.86 3.30 10.45
N ILE A 181 20.66 3.83 11.38
CA ILE A 181 20.63 3.39 12.78
C ILE A 181 19.79 4.41 13.55
N ILE A 182 18.69 4.00 14.17
CA ILE A 182 17.88 4.82 15.08
C ILE A 182 18.32 4.46 16.51
N ASP A 183 19.10 5.34 17.14
CA ASP A 183 19.63 5.15 18.49
C ASP A 183 18.77 5.90 19.53
N MET A 184 18.11 5.13 20.38
CA MET A 184 17.21 5.56 21.44
C MET A 184 17.77 5.22 22.84
N THR A 185 19.03 4.78 22.92
CA THR A 185 19.65 4.27 24.15
C THR A 185 19.82 5.34 25.24
N GLU A 186 19.87 6.62 24.88
CA GLU A 186 19.86 7.73 25.84
C GLU A 186 18.45 8.24 26.17
N MET A 187 17.45 7.98 25.32
CA MET A 187 16.09 8.53 25.46
C MET A 187 15.37 8.02 26.72
N PRO A 188 14.36 8.75 27.23
CA PRO A 188 13.52 8.29 28.33
C PRO A 188 12.88 6.91 28.06
N THR A 189 12.73 6.12 29.12
CA THR A 189 12.14 4.77 29.09
C THR A 189 10.80 4.66 29.79
N GLY A 190 10.48 5.56 30.73
CA GLY A 190 9.29 5.47 31.56
C GLY A 190 7.97 5.74 30.82
N ASN A 191 6.88 5.18 31.35
CA ASN A 191 5.52 5.40 30.84
C ASN A 191 5.19 6.90 30.73
N GLY A 192 4.48 7.28 29.66
CA GLY A 192 4.16 8.68 29.33
C GLY A 192 5.34 9.58 28.95
N LYS A 193 6.56 9.02 28.85
CA LYS A 193 7.78 9.73 28.41
C LYS A 193 8.57 9.00 27.33
N ALA A 194 8.43 7.68 27.22
CA ALA A 194 9.03 6.91 26.14
C ALA A 194 8.37 7.25 24.79
N SER A 195 9.19 7.35 23.75
CA SER A 195 8.77 7.56 22.36
C SER A 195 9.02 6.31 21.51
N ALA A 196 8.52 6.34 20.28
CA ALA A 196 8.92 5.39 19.24
C ALA A 196 10.27 5.77 18.60
N GLY A 197 10.92 4.81 17.92
CA GLY A 197 11.99 5.11 16.96
C GLY A 197 11.41 5.74 15.70
N ILE A 198 10.42 5.09 15.10
CA ILE A 198 9.64 5.64 13.99
C ILE A 198 8.15 5.50 14.31
N HIS A 199 7.41 6.61 14.21
CA HIS A 199 5.96 6.63 14.09
C HIS A 199 5.60 6.55 12.60
N TRP A 200 5.05 5.41 12.17
CA TRP A 200 4.92 5.01 10.77
C TRP A 200 3.46 4.75 10.36
N GLN A 201 2.59 5.69 10.72
CA GLN A 201 1.17 5.69 10.34
C GLN A 201 1.02 6.09 8.85
N VAL A 202 1.01 5.11 7.94
CA VAL A 202 1.13 5.29 6.48
C VAL A 202 0.21 4.37 5.66
N ALA A 203 0.14 4.63 4.36
CA ALA A 203 -0.66 3.89 3.38
C ALA A 203 0.19 3.14 2.32
N GLN A 204 -0.39 2.82 1.16
CA GLN A 204 0.25 2.17 0.01
C GLN A 204 1.44 2.97 -0.57
N ALA A 205 2.28 2.30 -1.37
CA ALA A 205 3.53 2.85 -1.93
C ALA A 205 4.46 3.46 -0.86
N THR A 206 4.57 2.78 0.27
CA THR A 206 5.49 3.15 1.35
C THR A 206 6.42 2.00 1.73
N SER A 207 7.66 2.32 2.12
CA SER A 207 8.68 1.32 2.47
C SER A 207 9.56 1.71 3.67
N LEU A 208 9.81 0.77 4.58
CA LEU A 208 10.99 0.78 5.46
C LEU A 208 12.01 -0.26 4.96
N GLN A 209 13.28 0.14 4.82
CA GLN A 209 14.35 -0.74 4.34
C GLN A 209 15.67 -0.51 5.10
N ASN A 210 16.35 -1.58 5.55
CA ASN A 210 17.69 -1.49 6.14
C ASN A 210 17.76 -0.49 7.32
N ILE A 211 17.03 -0.77 8.40
CA ILE A 211 16.98 0.09 9.59
C ILE A 211 17.32 -0.72 10.84
N ILE A 212 18.23 -0.22 11.66
CA ILE A 212 18.60 -0.81 12.96
C ILE A 212 18.10 0.10 14.09
N PHE A 213 17.21 -0.40 14.93
CA PHE A 213 16.70 0.27 16.13
C PHE A 213 17.49 -0.20 17.34
N ASN A 214 18.24 0.70 17.99
CA ASN A 214 18.95 0.44 19.22
C ASN A 214 18.22 1.12 20.38
N MET A 215 17.58 0.33 21.24
CA MET A 215 16.82 0.80 22.38
C MET A 215 17.51 0.46 23.71
N ASN A 216 17.05 1.06 24.80
CA ASN A 216 17.44 0.63 26.14
C ASN A 216 17.12 -0.86 26.36
N PRO A 217 17.87 -1.58 27.22
CA PRO A 217 17.60 -2.98 27.53
C PRO A 217 16.15 -3.24 27.97
N ALA A 218 15.63 -4.44 27.67
CA ALA A 218 14.31 -4.86 28.10
C ALA A 218 14.21 -4.94 29.64
N THR A 219 13.29 -4.17 30.21
CA THR A 219 12.88 -4.20 31.63
C THR A 219 11.36 -3.96 31.72
N SER A 220 10.76 -4.22 32.89
CA SER A 220 9.33 -3.91 33.14
C SER A 220 8.98 -2.43 33.00
N ASP A 221 9.97 -1.57 33.19
CA ASP A 221 9.81 -0.11 33.26
C ASP A 221 10.24 0.57 31.95
N ASN A 222 10.57 -0.22 30.92
CA ASN A 222 10.94 0.27 29.61
C ASN A 222 9.74 0.19 28.65
N TYR A 223 9.24 1.36 28.28
CA TYR A 223 8.11 1.57 27.36
C TYR A 223 8.56 2.04 25.97
N GLN A 224 9.87 2.03 25.66
CA GLN A 224 10.37 2.35 24.33
C GLN A 224 9.86 1.33 23.30
N LYS A 225 9.48 1.87 22.13
CA LYS A 225 9.03 1.12 20.96
C LYS A 225 10.00 1.36 19.82
N GLY A 226 10.46 0.34 19.10
CA GLY A 226 11.31 0.56 17.93
C GLY A 226 10.49 1.18 16.79
N LEU A 227 9.40 0.50 16.45
CA LEU A 227 8.40 0.94 15.48
C LEU A 227 7.04 1.10 16.17
N PHE A 228 6.31 2.16 15.85
CA PHE A 228 4.92 2.37 16.28
C PHE A 228 4.03 2.69 15.08
N ILE A 229 2.93 1.94 14.95
CA ILE A 229 1.89 2.12 13.93
C ILE A 229 0.55 1.86 14.60
N GLU A 230 -0.28 2.88 14.80
CA GLU A 230 -1.60 2.75 15.39
C GLU A 230 -2.71 2.51 14.38
N ASN A 231 -2.52 2.88 13.11
CA ASN A 231 -3.42 2.64 11.98
C ASN A 231 -2.72 2.96 10.63
N GLY A 232 -3.47 2.85 9.53
CA GLY A 232 -3.02 3.05 8.15
C GLY A 232 -3.53 1.97 7.20
N SER A 233 -3.35 2.15 5.89
CA SER A 233 -3.57 1.10 4.86
C SER A 233 -2.23 0.61 4.31
N GLY A 234 -1.49 -0.11 5.14
CA GLY A 234 -0.06 -0.29 5.01
C GLY A 234 0.44 -1.04 3.76
N GLY A 235 1.67 -0.70 3.39
CA GLY A 235 2.44 -1.29 2.29
C GLY A 235 3.47 -2.32 2.75
N PHE A 236 4.77 -1.95 2.68
CA PHE A 236 5.87 -2.91 2.72
C PHE A 236 7.01 -2.57 3.71
N MET A 237 7.64 -3.58 4.31
CA MET A 237 8.91 -3.41 5.04
C MET A 237 9.86 -4.58 4.81
N ALA A 238 11.16 -4.28 4.72
CA ALA A 238 12.21 -5.27 4.64
C ALA A 238 13.44 -4.91 5.49
N ASP A 239 14.17 -5.95 5.92
CA ASP A 239 15.54 -5.84 6.42
C ASP A 239 15.67 -4.89 7.64
N LEU A 240 14.80 -5.07 8.65
CA LEU A 240 14.81 -4.27 9.89
C LEU A 240 15.39 -5.07 11.06
N THR A 241 16.15 -4.42 11.95
CA THR A 241 16.70 -5.05 13.17
C THR A 241 16.35 -4.24 14.40
N PHE A 242 15.81 -4.88 15.44
CA PHE A 242 15.39 -4.28 16.70
C PHE A 242 16.21 -4.86 17.85
N ASN A 243 16.90 -4.01 18.60
CA ASN A 243 17.77 -4.41 19.71
C ASN A 243 17.28 -3.78 21.03
N GLY A 244 16.88 -4.60 22.00
CA GLY A 244 16.32 -4.14 23.27
C GLY A 244 14.88 -3.63 23.14
N GLY A 245 14.48 -2.73 24.03
CA GLY A 245 13.16 -2.10 24.05
C GLY A 245 12.10 -2.83 24.90
N GLY A 246 11.05 -2.11 25.25
CA GLY A 246 9.82 -2.69 25.79
C GLY A 246 9.07 -3.49 24.72
N ILE A 247 8.91 -2.87 23.55
CA ILE A 247 8.32 -3.50 22.38
C ILE A 247 9.24 -3.26 21.16
N GLY A 248 9.54 -4.30 20.39
CA GLY A 248 10.28 -4.15 19.13
C GLY A 248 9.45 -3.36 18.10
N ALA A 249 8.30 -3.92 17.72
CA ALA A 249 7.31 -3.28 16.88
C ALA A 249 5.91 -3.34 17.53
N ASP A 250 5.26 -2.20 17.70
CA ASP A 250 3.91 -2.05 18.25
C ASP A 250 2.99 -1.52 17.15
N ILE A 251 2.20 -2.42 16.54
CA ILE A 251 1.70 -2.25 15.18
C ILE A 251 0.22 -2.60 15.02
N GLY A 252 -0.50 -1.79 14.24
CA GLY A 252 -1.82 -2.10 13.74
C GLY A 252 -2.17 -1.29 12.51
N SER A 253 -2.77 -1.94 11.52
CA SER A 253 -3.08 -1.39 10.18
C SER A 253 -4.06 -2.33 9.48
N GLN A 254 -4.79 -1.86 8.47
CA GLN A 254 -5.69 -2.69 7.66
C GLN A 254 -4.95 -3.94 7.15
N GLN A 255 -3.80 -3.73 6.51
CA GLN A 255 -2.91 -4.79 6.06
C GLN A 255 -1.44 -4.35 6.01
N TYR A 256 -0.53 -5.32 5.96
CA TYR A 256 0.90 -5.09 5.68
C TYR A 256 1.60 -6.35 5.21
N THR A 257 2.63 -6.21 4.36
CA THR A 257 3.66 -7.24 4.16
C THR A 257 4.98 -6.81 4.79
N THR A 258 5.52 -7.61 5.70
CA THR A 258 6.85 -7.37 6.26
C THR A 258 7.73 -8.61 6.13
N ARG A 259 9.02 -8.42 5.81
CA ARG A 259 9.96 -9.54 5.71
C ARG A 259 11.35 -9.25 6.24
N ASN A 260 12.10 -10.32 6.55
CA ASN A 260 13.47 -10.25 7.07
C ASN A 260 13.60 -9.27 8.25
N LEU A 261 12.77 -9.44 9.27
CA LEU A 261 12.80 -8.64 10.50
C LEU A 261 13.55 -9.41 11.59
N THR A 262 14.50 -8.79 12.28
CA THR A 262 15.25 -9.40 13.38
C THR A 262 14.99 -8.68 14.70
N PHE A 263 14.66 -9.41 15.77
CA PHE A 263 14.38 -8.88 17.10
C PHE A 263 15.28 -9.55 18.13
N ASN A 264 16.10 -8.77 18.82
CA ASN A 264 17.09 -9.23 19.80
C ASN A 264 16.78 -8.64 21.18
N ASN A 265 16.37 -9.50 22.12
CA ASN A 265 16.16 -9.15 23.52
C ASN A 265 15.16 -7.99 23.77
N CYS A 266 14.13 -7.87 22.93
CA CYS A 266 12.95 -7.05 23.22
C CYS A 266 12.14 -7.71 24.34
N ASN A 267 11.45 -6.96 25.22
CA ASN A 267 10.58 -7.61 26.22
C ASN A 267 9.42 -8.35 25.52
N THR A 268 8.73 -7.66 24.60
CA THR A 268 7.91 -8.27 23.55
C THR A 268 8.50 -7.92 22.19
N ALA A 269 8.72 -8.88 21.29
CA ALA A 269 9.28 -8.56 19.97
C ALA A 269 8.25 -7.83 19.09
N ILE A 270 7.04 -8.38 18.98
CA ILE A 270 5.94 -7.77 18.21
C ILE A 270 4.67 -7.73 19.08
N HIS A 271 4.07 -6.55 19.23
CA HIS A 271 2.69 -6.41 19.72
C HIS A 271 1.80 -5.98 18.55
N MET A 272 0.73 -6.74 18.32
CA MET A 272 -0.27 -6.43 17.31
C MET A 272 -1.49 -5.81 17.98
N ILE A 273 -1.68 -4.52 17.76
CA ILE A 273 -2.77 -3.70 18.29
C ILE A 273 -4.09 -4.16 17.64
N TRP A 274 -4.13 -4.14 16.31
CA TRP A 274 -5.26 -4.57 15.49
C TRP A 274 -4.81 -4.84 14.04
N ASP A 275 -5.54 -5.64 13.29
CA ASP A 275 -5.41 -5.70 11.82
C ASP A 275 -6.67 -6.25 11.15
N TRP A 276 -6.71 -6.23 9.82
CA TRP A 276 -7.53 -7.17 9.06
C TRP A 276 -6.71 -8.34 8.50
N LEU A 277 -5.44 -8.09 8.13
CA LEU A 277 -4.51 -9.10 7.62
C LEU A 277 -3.03 -8.65 7.63
N TRP A 278 -2.15 -9.34 8.35
CA TRP A 278 -0.70 -9.13 8.28
C TRP A 278 0.04 -10.37 7.76
N LEU A 279 0.93 -10.19 6.77
CA LEU A 279 1.89 -11.21 6.35
C LEU A 279 3.30 -10.88 6.85
N MET A 280 3.92 -11.84 7.54
CA MET A 280 5.31 -11.77 8.00
C MET A 280 6.13 -12.94 7.44
N GLN A 281 7.28 -12.66 6.81
CA GLN A 281 8.19 -13.70 6.29
C GLN A 281 9.63 -13.52 6.80
N GLY A 282 10.31 -14.63 7.10
CA GLY A 282 11.73 -14.58 7.47
C GLY A 282 12.02 -13.79 8.75
N VAL A 283 11.06 -13.72 9.67
CA VAL A 283 11.23 -13.06 10.97
C VAL A 283 12.15 -13.90 11.85
N THR A 284 13.10 -13.25 12.53
CA THR A 284 13.99 -13.87 13.51
C THR A 284 13.79 -13.20 14.86
N ILE A 285 13.37 -13.95 15.88
CA ILE A 285 13.22 -13.47 17.26
C ILE A 285 14.20 -14.26 18.14
N ASN A 286 15.01 -13.56 18.94
CA ASN A 286 15.98 -14.15 19.85
C ASN A 286 16.00 -13.42 21.19
N GLY A 287 15.56 -14.10 22.25
CA GLY A 287 15.51 -13.55 23.60
C GLY A 287 14.31 -12.61 23.82
N GLY A 288 13.88 -12.51 25.08
CA GLY A 288 12.71 -11.71 25.48
C GLY A 288 11.79 -12.47 26.43
N GLN A 289 10.56 -11.97 26.62
CA GLN A 289 9.50 -12.68 27.36
C GLN A 289 8.43 -13.26 26.42
N LEU A 290 8.15 -12.59 25.31
CA LEU A 290 7.13 -12.98 24.35
C LEU A 290 7.58 -12.63 22.92
N GLY A 291 7.41 -13.57 21.98
CA GLY A 291 7.65 -13.32 20.56
C GLY A 291 6.60 -12.38 19.97
N ILE A 292 5.43 -12.93 19.62
CA ILE A 292 4.33 -12.17 19.03
C ILE A 292 3.13 -12.18 19.98
N ASN A 293 2.72 -11.00 20.43
CA ASN A 293 1.46 -10.80 21.12
C ASN A 293 0.38 -10.37 20.11
N MET A 294 -0.60 -11.25 19.84
CA MET A 294 -1.74 -10.94 18.95
C MET A 294 -3.06 -10.76 19.72
N THR A 295 -3.00 -10.48 21.03
CA THR A 295 -4.20 -10.35 21.88
C THR A 295 -4.94 -9.01 21.74
N SER A 296 -4.40 -8.03 21.00
CA SER A 296 -4.78 -6.63 21.13
C SER A 296 -4.59 -6.09 22.56
N ASP A 297 -5.07 -4.87 22.82
CA ASP A 297 -4.86 -4.14 24.08
C ASP A 297 -5.49 -4.79 25.33
N THR A 298 -6.50 -5.65 25.14
CA THR A 298 -7.26 -6.28 26.24
C THR A 298 -7.63 -7.71 25.91
N TYR A 299 -7.76 -8.56 26.93
CA TYR A 299 -8.16 -9.96 26.72
C TYR A 299 -9.64 -10.14 26.34
N ASP A 300 -10.46 -9.10 26.38
CA ASP A 300 -11.91 -9.20 26.15
C ASP A 300 -12.36 -8.69 24.77
N SER A 301 -11.47 -8.04 24.02
CA SER A 301 -11.73 -7.56 22.65
C SER A 301 -10.58 -7.94 21.72
N ILE A 302 -10.85 -8.89 20.81
CA ILE A 302 -9.90 -9.29 19.77
C ILE A 302 -10.04 -8.34 18.58
N LYS A 303 -9.05 -7.46 18.36
CA LYS A 303 -9.00 -6.52 17.21
C LYS A 303 -8.01 -6.95 16.11
N VAL A 304 -7.13 -7.92 16.38
CA VAL A 304 -6.26 -8.53 15.36
C VAL A 304 -7.06 -9.58 14.59
N GLY A 305 -7.19 -9.39 13.29
CA GLY A 305 -7.98 -10.23 12.39
C GLY A 305 -7.25 -11.50 11.95
N SER A 306 -6.12 -11.37 11.26
CA SER A 306 -5.39 -12.48 10.64
C SER A 306 -3.88 -12.26 10.56
N LEU A 307 -3.07 -13.16 11.14
CA LEU A 307 -1.61 -13.17 10.99
C LEU A 307 -1.13 -14.40 10.20
N LEU A 308 -0.21 -14.19 9.25
CA LEU A 308 0.59 -15.25 8.64
C LEU A 308 2.07 -15.07 9.02
N LEU A 309 2.71 -16.14 9.47
CA LEU A 309 4.14 -16.18 9.76
C LEU A 309 4.82 -17.31 8.98
N LEU A 310 5.69 -16.94 8.03
CA LEU A 310 6.35 -17.84 7.09
C LEU A 310 7.86 -17.89 7.31
N ASP A 311 8.48 -19.06 7.14
CA ASP A 311 9.93 -19.24 6.97
C ASP A 311 10.81 -18.57 8.06
N SER A 312 10.29 -18.51 9.28
CA SER A 312 10.77 -17.68 10.39
C SER A 312 11.46 -18.51 11.47
N LYS A 313 12.17 -17.85 12.41
CA LYS A 313 12.74 -18.46 13.61
C LYS A 313 12.35 -17.67 14.86
N ILE A 314 11.87 -18.36 15.89
CA ILE A 314 11.67 -17.80 17.23
C ILE A 314 12.51 -18.62 18.21
N SER A 315 13.29 -17.94 19.05
CA SER A 315 14.26 -18.59 19.93
C SER A 315 14.42 -17.86 21.26
N ASN A 316 14.72 -18.64 22.31
CA ASN A 316 15.03 -18.15 23.66
C ASN A 316 13.95 -17.25 24.29
N VAL A 317 12.67 -17.52 24.00
CA VAL A 317 11.51 -16.84 24.62
C VAL A 317 10.59 -17.88 25.29
N PRO A 318 10.05 -17.61 26.49
CA PRO A 318 9.10 -18.52 27.15
C PRO A 318 7.88 -18.88 26.30
N VAL A 319 7.39 -17.92 25.50
CA VAL A 319 6.20 -18.05 24.65
C VAL A 319 6.50 -17.49 23.25
N GLY A 320 6.25 -18.30 22.22
CA GLY A 320 6.37 -17.88 20.82
C GLY A 320 5.28 -16.89 20.42
N ILE A 321 4.02 -17.33 20.46
CA ILE A 321 2.85 -16.53 20.04
C ILE A 321 1.72 -16.63 21.08
N SER A 322 1.09 -15.50 21.42
CA SER A 322 -0.01 -15.42 22.38
C SER A 322 -1.32 -14.97 21.71
N THR A 323 -2.37 -15.79 21.76
CA THR A 323 -3.64 -15.60 21.04
C THR A 323 -4.87 -15.77 21.92
N LEU A 324 -6.00 -15.19 21.51
CA LEU A 324 -7.34 -15.35 22.12
C LEU A 324 -8.28 -16.25 21.28
N TYR A 325 -7.80 -16.86 20.19
CA TYR A 325 -8.65 -17.73 19.38
C TYR A 325 -8.95 -19.09 20.04
N LYS A 326 -10.19 -19.54 19.91
CA LYS A 326 -10.63 -20.92 20.10
C LYS A 326 -11.63 -21.31 19.00
N PRO A 327 -11.70 -22.58 18.55
CA PRO A 327 -12.64 -23.01 17.50
C PRO A 327 -14.14 -22.83 17.80
N ASN A 328 -14.51 -22.58 19.07
CA ASN A 328 -15.87 -22.30 19.50
C ASN A 328 -16.18 -20.80 19.65
N ASN A 329 -15.25 -19.92 19.26
CA ASN A 329 -15.55 -18.50 19.09
C ASN A 329 -16.56 -18.31 17.96
N GLU A 330 -17.45 -17.33 18.09
CA GLU A 330 -18.45 -16.98 17.07
C GLU A 330 -17.80 -16.41 15.79
N TYR A 331 -16.68 -15.72 15.95
CA TYR A 331 -15.98 -14.96 14.91
C TYR A 331 -14.59 -15.54 14.60
N THR A 332 -14.04 -15.19 13.43
CA THR A 332 -12.74 -15.67 12.92
C THR A 332 -11.54 -14.82 13.37
N ASN A 333 -11.76 -13.81 14.20
CA ASN A 333 -10.72 -12.93 14.77
C ASN A 333 -9.58 -13.76 15.37
N ASN A 334 -8.34 -13.27 15.29
CA ASN A 334 -7.13 -14.04 15.63
C ASN A 334 -6.94 -15.30 14.75
N THR A 335 -7.30 -15.24 13.47
CA THR A 335 -6.85 -16.23 12.49
C THR A 335 -5.32 -16.23 12.45
N LEU A 336 -4.70 -17.42 12.45
CA LEU A 336 -3.24 -17.58 12.49
C LEU A 336 -2.81 -18.72 11.58
N ILE A 337 -1.85 -18.44 10.70
CA ILE A 337 -1.19 -19.43 9.85
C ILE A 337 0.31 -19.38 10.13
N LEU A 338 0.88 -20.51 10.55
CA LEU A 338 2.33 -20.72 10.61
C LEU A 338 2.73 -21.69 9.51
N ASN A 339 3.84 -21.42 8.83
CA ASN A 339 4.44 -22.34 7.87
C ASN A 339 5.96 -22.25 7.94
N ASN A 340 6.63 -23.37 8.21
CA ASN A 340 8.09 -23.46 8.32
C ASN A 340 8.67 -22.48 9.35
N VAL A 341 8.20 -22.56 10.61
CA VAL A 341 8.63 -21.67 11.71
C VAL A 341 9.47 -22.46 12.72
N ASP A 342 10.77 -22.20 12.76
CA ASP A 342 11.70 -22.84 13.69
C ASP A 342 11.49 -22.29 15.12
N MET A 343 11.01 -23.14 16.03
CA MET A 343 10.93 -22.86 17.46
C MET A 343 11.71 -23.92 18.27
N SER A 344 12.79 -24.47 17.69
CA SER A 344 13.58 -25.57 18.29
C SER A 344 14.45 -25.15 19.47
N GLU A 345 14.79 -23.87 19.58
CA GLU A 345 15.80 -23.37 20.51
C GLU A 345 15.17 -22.54 21.63
N GLY A 346 14.86 -23.17 22.76
CA GLY A 346 14.49 -22.46 23.98
C GLY A 346 13.11 -21.80 23.95
N VAL A 347 12.12 -22.41 23.29
CA VAL A 347 10.73 -21.95 23.22
C VAL A 347 9.79 -23.07 23.66
N PRO A 348 9.45 -23.21 24.95
CA PRO A 348 8.65 -24.34 25.43
C PRO A 348 7.21 -24.31 24.93
N VAL A 349 6.62 -23.12 24.76
CA VAL A 349 5.25 -22.95 24.24
C VAL A 349 5.31 -22.17 22.93
N ALA A 350 5.02 -22.82 21.80
CA ALA A 350 5.01 -22.17 20.49
C ALA A 350 3.79 -21.26 20.32
N VAL A 351 2.60 -21.73 20.73
CA VAL A 351 1.36 -20.94 20.74
C VAL A 351 0.64 -21.15 22.07
N GLN A 352 0.27 -20.08 22.76
CA GLN A 352 -0.53 -20.11 24.00
C GLN A 352 -1.90 -19.45 23.83
N TYR A 353 -2.86 -19.89 24.65
CA TYR A 353 -4.10 -19.16 24.89
C TYR A 353 -3.91 -18.15 26.02
N ALA A 354 -4.08 -16.86 25.72
CA ALA A 354 -3.63 -15.78 26.60
C ALA A 354 -4.38 -15.68 27.94
N LYS A 355 -5.67 -16.07 28.01
CA LYS A 355 -6.48 -15.88 29.23
C LYS A 355 -6.07 -16.75 30.42
N ASP A 356 -5.50 -17.92 30.17
CA ASP A 356 -5.14 -18.90 31.20
C ASP A 356 -3.73 -19.49 31.05
N GLY A 357 -2.97 -19.08 30.02
CA GLY A 357 -1.61 -19.57 29.75
C GLY A 357 -1.56 -20.99 29.19
N THR A 358 -2.68 -21.59 28.78
CA THR A 358 -2.71 -22.95 28.22
C THR A 358 -1.88 -23.02 26.94
N SER A 359 -0.93 -23.95 26.89
CA SER A 359 -0.22 -24.31 25.65
C SER A 359 -1.21 -24.90 24.64
N LEU A 360 -1.35 -24.23 23.49
CA LEU A 360 -2.13 -24.69 22.33
C LEU A 360 -1.25 -25.51 21.38
N LEU A 361 0.03 -25.14 21.29
CA LEU A 361 1.05 -25.82 20.51
C LEU A 361 2.37 -25.83 21.30
N GLU A 362 2.87 -27.02 21.60
CA GLU A 362 4.20 -27.20 22.18
C GLU A 362 5.29 -26.74 21.21
N GLY A 363 6.31 -26.03 21.72
CA GLY A 363 7.48 -25.64 20.95
C GLY A 363 8.65 -26.62 21.10
N ASN A 364 9.88 -26.09 21.21
CA ASN A 364 11.16 -26.82 21.17
C ASN A 364 11.28 -27.77 19.97
N LYS A 365 10.72 -27.36 18.82
CA LYS A 365 10.78 -28.05 17.53
C LYS A 365 10.56 -27.08 16.36
N LEU A 366 10.87 -27.53 15.14
CA LEU A 366 10.36 -26.90 13.93
C LEU A 366 8.83 -27.07 13.86
N ILE A 367 8.11 -25.98 13.61
CA ILE A 367 6.68 -26.02 13.29
C ILE A 367 6.54 -26.04 11.78
N ASP A 368 6.30 -27.23 11.22
CA ASP A 368 6.08 -27.41 9.77
C ASP A 368 4.89 -26.57 9.29
N GLY A 369 3.75 -26.70 9.97
CA GLY A 369 2.58 -25.87 9.75
C GLY A 369 1.63 -25.81 10.95
N TRP A 370 0.84 -24.74 11.04
CA TRP A 370 -0.27 -24.57 11.99
C TRP A 370 -1.34 -23.69 11.37
N VAL A 371 -2.62 -24.03 11.59
CA VAL A 371 -3.75 -23.19 11.19
C VAL A 371 -4.73 -23.08 12.36
N GLN A 372 -5.15 -21.86 12.67
CA GLN A 372 -6.35 -21.58 13.44
C GLN A 372 -7.24 -20.56 12.72
N GLY A 373 -8.55 -20.75 12.80
CA GLY A 373 -9.55 -20.04 11.99
C GLY A 373 -10.40 -21.03 11.20
N ARG A 374 -10.94 -20.64 10.04
CA ARG A 374 -11.84 -21.50 9.24
C ARG A 374 -11.16 -22.08 7.99
N ASP A 375 -11.19 -23.41 7.89
CA ASP A 375 -10.65 -24.21 6.79
C ASP A 375 -11.78 -24.67 5.85
N TYR A 376 -11.63 -24.43 4.55
CA TYR A 376 -12.56 -24.78 3.47
C TYR A 376 -12.04 -25.91 2.55
N SER A 377 -10.94 -26.57 2.89
CA SER A 377 -10.31 -27.65 2.08
C SER A 377 -11.17 -28.92 1.96
N THR A 378 -12.39 -28.95 2.51
CA THR A 378 -13.40 -30.01 2.33
C THR A 378 -14.65 -29.52 1.58
N GLY A 379 -14.59 -28.31 0.99
CA GLY A 379 -15.74 -27.63 0.38
C GLY A 379 -16.74 -27.04 1.38
N LYS A 380 -16.44 -27.10 2.69
CA LYS A 380 -17.24 -26.50 3.77
C LYS A 380 -16.32 -25.94 4.85
N GLY A 381 -16.72 -24.80 5.42
CA GLY A 381 -15.96 -24.12 6.48
C GLY A 381 -16.01 -24.86 7.81
N VAL A 382 -14.87 -25.32 8.28
CA VAL A 382 -14.69 -25.93 9.60
C VAL A 382 -13.77 -25.04 10.44
N ALA A 383 -14.21 -24.66 11.64
CA ALA A 383 -13.35 -23.97 12.60
C ALA A 383 -12.31 -24.95 13.16
N VAL A 384 -11.03 -24.62 13.01
CA VAL A 384 -9.89 -25.46 13.40
C VAL A 384 -8.90 -24.68 14.26
N GLN A 385 -8.09 -25.40 15.04
CA GLN A 385 -6.92 -24.90 15.77
C GLN A 385 -5.97 -26.09 15.89
N THR A 386 -5.12 -26.30 14.88
CA THR A 386 -4.40 -27.57 14.72
C THR A 386 -3.11 -27.44 13.92
N ALA A 387 -2.19 -28.38 14.13
CA ALA A 387 -0.98 -28.51 13.34
C ALA A 387 -1.31 -28.95 11.90
N GLN A 388 -0.43 -28.61 10.97
CA GLN A 388 -0.51 -28.94 9.55
C GLN A 388 0.87 -29.39 9.06
N ASP A 389 0.91 -30.05 7.90
CA ASP A 389 2.16 -30.20 7.14
C ASP A 389 2.64 -28.83 6.64
N LYS A 390 3.95 -28.72 6.34
CA LYS A 390 4.51 -27.57 5.59
C LYS A 390 3.82 -27.47 4.22
N ILE A 391 3.47 -26.25 3.83
CA ILE A 391 2.90 -25.93 2.51
C ILE A 391 3.89 -26.35 1.42
N LYS A 392 3.45 -27.23 0.51
CA LYS A 392 4.30 -27.79 -0.55
C LYS A 392 4.18 -26.91 -1.79
N MET A 393 5.20 -26.10 -2.04
CA MET A 393 5.35 -25.30 -3.25
C MET A 393 6.35 -25.97 -4.20
N PRO A 394 6.22 -25.80 -5.53
CA PRO A 394 7.25 -26.21 -6.50
C PRO A 394 8.60 -25.57 -6.20
N ASP A 395 9.69 -26.34 -6.37
CA ASP A 395 11.07 -25.90 -6.10
C ASP A 395 11.45 -24.61 -6.84
N VAL A 396 10.83 -24.34 -8.01
CA VAL A 396 11.07 -23.12 -8.80
C VAL A 396 10.62 -21.83 -8.09
N LEU A 397 9.68 -21.90 -7.13
CA LEU A 397 9.27 -20.77 -6.29
C LEU A 397 10.16 -20.58 -5.05
N LEU A 398 11.05 -21.53 -4.77
CA LEU A 398 11.84 -21.56 -3.53
C LEU A 398 13.27 -21.05 -3.76
N ALA A 399 13.90 -20.61 -2.68
CA ALA A 399 15.34 -20.39 -2.60
C ALA A 399 16.08 -21.71 -2.27
N GLY A 400 17.41 -21.72 -2.36
CA GLY A 400 18.24 -22.91 -2.13
C GLY A 400 18.20 -23.48 -0.70
N ASP A 401 17.59 -22.77 0.25
CA ASP A 401 17.32 -23.21 1.62
C ASP A 401 15.88 -23.75 1.82
N GLY A 402 15.07 -23.81 0.76
CA GLY A 402 13.69 -24.29 0.78
C GLY A 402 12.66 -23.32 1.39
N LYS A 403 13.03 -22.05 1.57
CA LYS A 403 12.11 -20.93 1.86
C LYS A 403 11.52 -20.37 0.56
N VAL A 404 10.43 -19.62 0.63
CA VAL A 404 9.94 -18.87 -0.55
C VAL A 404 11.00 -17.85 -0.96
N PHE A 405 11.31 -17.77 -2.26
CA PHE A 405 12.33 -16.86 -2.75
C PHE A 405 11.98 -15.38 -2.47
N THR A 406 12.96 -14.64 -1.97
CA THR A 406 12.87 -13.20 -1.64
C THR A 406 14.12 -12.45 -2.11
N ARG A 407 13.96 -11.18 -2.45
CA ARG A 407 15.05 -10.29 -2.85
C ARG A 407 14.68 -8.83 -2.55
N THR A 408 15.46 -8.12 -1.74
CA THR A 408 15.22 -6.69 -1.47
C THR A 408 15.60 -5.79 -2.64
N LYS A 409 14.89 -4.65 -2.73
CA LYS A 409 15.21 -3.51 -3.60
C LYS A 409 16.73 -3.25 -3.65
N PRO A 410 17.35 -3.39 -4.83
CA PRO A 410 18.78 -3.11 -4.98
C PRO A 410 19.05 -1.62 -4.84
N GLN A 411 20.11 -1.26 -4.10
CA GLN A 411 20.53 0.14 -3.90
C GLN A 411 21.85 0.49 -4.61
N TYR A 412 22.54 -0.51 -5.17
CA TYR A 412 23.76 -0.32 -5.98
C TYR A 412 24.93 0.31 -5.21
N GLU A 413 25.08 -0.10 -3.95
CA GLU A 413 25.99 0.41 -2.94
C GLU A 413 27.46 0.47 -3.41
N THR A 414 27.87 -0.50 -4.24
CA THR A 414 29.23 -0.64 -4.77
C THR A 414 29.44 -0.05 -6.17
N VAL A 415 28.40 0.50 -6.79
CA VAL A 415 28.46 1.04 -8.15
C VAL A 415 28.78 2.53 -8.12
N ALA A 416 29.86 2.93 -8.81
CA ALA A 416 30.24 4.34 -8.90
C ALA A 416 29.24 5.16 -9.72
N ALA A 417 29.00 6.41 -9.32
CA ALA A 417 28.07 7.33 -10.00
C ALA A 417 28.35 7.51 -11.50
N SER A 418 29.58 7.28 -11.97
CA SER A 418 29.95 7.32 -13.40
C SER A 418 29.42 6.15 -14.25
N ARG A 419 28.81 5.13 -13.64
CA ARG A 419 28.05 4.07 -14.33
C ARG A 419 26.56 4.38 -14.44
N PHE A 420 26.09 5.48 -13.86
CA PHE A 420 24.69 5.90 -13.94
C PHE A 420 24.46 6.79 -15.16
N MET A 421 23.64 6.31 -16.09
CA MET A 421 23.29 6.99 -17.33
C MET A 421 22.03 7.84 -17.13
N SER A 422 22.23 9.09 -16.71
CA SER A 422 21.17 10.11 -16.62
C SER A 422 20.46 10.28 -17.96
N VAL A 423 19.14 10.01 -17.98
CA VAL A 423 18.31 10.19 -19.19
C VAL A 423 18.30 11.66 -19.64
N LYS A 424 18.34 12.62 -18.71
CA LYS A 424 18.42 14.05 -19.07
C LYS A 424 19.75 14.43 -19.67
N SER A 425 20.86 13.85 -19.19
CA SER A 425 22.18 14.02 -19.83
C SER A 425 22.26 13.37 -21.21
N ALA A 426 21.39 12.40 -21.53
CA ALA A 426 21.33 11.76 -22.84
C ALA A 426 20.35 12.44 -23.83
N GLY A 427 19.51 13.36 -23.35
CA GLY A 427 18.67 14.24 -24.17
C GLY A 427 17.17 14.22 -23.87
N ALA A 428 16.70 13.48 -22.86
CA ALA A 428 15.31 13.58 -22.40
C ALA A 428 15.09 14.89 -21.62
N ALA A 429 13.91 15.51 -21.74
CA ALA A 429 13.56 16.73 -21.04
C ALA A 429 13.02 16.45 -19.63
N GLY A 430 12.06 15.52 -19.51
CA GLY A 430 11.34 15.26 -18.27
C GLY A 430 10.50 16.46 -17.80
N ASP A 431 9.87 17.19 -18.72
CA ASP A 431 9.17 18.46 -18.51
C ASP A 431 7.62 18.39 -18.62
N GLY A 432 7.06 17.19 -18.80
CA GLY A 432 5.62 16.93 -18.94
C GLY A 432 5.01 17.38 -20.27
N LYS A 433 5.84 17.76 -21.26
CA LYS A 433 5.43 18.42 -22.52
C LYS A 433 6.16 17.89 -23.75
N THR A 434 7.46 17.65 -23.63
CA THR A 434 8.33 17.13 -24.68
C THR A 434 8.16 15.61 -24.79
N ASP A 435 8.08 15.11 -26.02
CA ASP A 435 8.09 13.68 -26.30
C ASP A 435 9.51 13.12 -26.12
N ASP A 436 9.71 12.37 -25.05
CA ASP A 436 11.00 11.82 -24.63
C ASP A 436 11.23 10.39 -25.15
N THR A 437 10.27 9.80 -25.87
CA THR A 437 10.31 8.39 -26.32
C THR A 437 11.62 8.02 -27.02
N ALA A 438 12.03 8.83 -28.01
CA ALA A 438 13.23 8.58 -28.79
C ALA A 438 14.52 8.79 -27.99
N ALA A 439 14.51 9.68 -26.98
CA ALA A 439 15.65 9.88 -26.09
C ALA A 439 15.80 8.70 -25.13
N ILE A 440 14.69 8.23 -24.53
CA ILE A 440 14.65 7.07 -23.63
C ILE A 440 15.08 5.79 -24.36
N GLN A 441 14.51 5.51 -25.54
CA GLN A 441 14.89 4.32 -26.31
C GLN A 441 16.39 4.33 -26.65
N LYS A 442 16.92 5.48 -27.09
CA LYS A 442 18.35 5.64 -27.36
C LYS A 442 19.23 5.39 -26.14
N VAL A 443 18.78 5.75 -24.93
CA VAL A 443 19.50 5.43 -23.69
C VAL A 443 19.54 3.92 -23.49
N PHE A 444 18.39 3.25 -23.56
CA PHE A 444 18.29 1.79 -23.43
C PHE A 444 19.13 1.04 -24.48
N ASP A 445 19.11 1.49 -25.74
CA ASP A 445 19.93 0.92 -26.84
C ASP A 445 21.44 1.12 -26.64
N SER A 446 21.85 2.10 -25.83
CA SER A 446 23.25 2.50 -25.63
C SER A 446 23.88 2.00 -24.31
N ALA A 447 23.04 1.55 -23.37
CA ALA A 447 23.47 1.02 -22.08
C ALA A 447 24.28 -0.27 -22.25
N LYS A 448 25.37 -0.42 -21.48
CA LYS A 448 26.24 -1.60 -21.52
C LYS A 448 26.12 -2.38 -20.22
N GLU A 449 26.74 -3.55 -20.20
CA GLU A 449 26.83 -4.37 -18.99
C GLU A 449 27.42 -3.56 -17.81
N GLY A 450 26.70 -3.56 -16.69
CA GLY A 450 27.05 -2.79 -15.50
C GLY A 450 26.92 -1.27 -15.63
N ASP A 451 26.25 -0.75 -16.66
CA ASP A 451 25.61 0.57 -16.61
C ASP A 451 24.24 0.45 -15.90
N ILE A 452 23.79 1.54 -15.30
CA ILE A 452 22.45 1.67 -14.70
C ILE A 452 21.80 2.91 -15.32
N VAL A 453 20.63 2.76 -15.93
CA VAL A 453 19.89 3.91 -16.45
C VAL A 453 19.24 4.65 -15.30
N TYR A 454 19.53 5.95 -15.22
CA TYR A 454 19.06 6.82 -14.17
C TYR A 454 18.00 7.78 -14.71
N PHE A 455 16.76 7.61 -14.27
CA PHE A 455 15.73 8.59 -14.53
C PHE A 455 15.84 9.71 -13.48
N ASP A 456 16.48 10.82 -13.85
CA ASP A 456 16.43 12.06 -13.06
C ASP A 456 14.97 12.46 -12.82
N HIS A 457 14.65 13.19 -11.75
CA HIS A 457 13.24 13.46 -11.44
C HIS A 457 12.60 14.33 -12.54
N GLY A 458 11.37 14.02 -12.95
CA GLY A 458 10.70 14.69 -14.05
C GLY A 458 9.50 13.92 -14.56
N ALA A 459 8.79 14.51 -15.52
CA ALA A 459 7.66 13.91 -16.21
C ALA A 459 8.01 13.68 -17.69
N TYR A 460 8.16 12.42 -18.08
CA TYR A 460 8.66 12.01 -19.38
C TYR A 460 7.49 11.53 -20.25
N LEU A 461 7.13 12.27 -21.30
CA LEU A 461 6.04 11.85 -22.19
C LEU A 461 6.51 10.77 -23.16
N ILE A 462 5.69 9.73 -23.32
CA ILE A 462 5.98 8.55 -24.14
C ILE A 462 4.83 8.33 -25.12
N SER A 463 5.08 8.53 -26.41
CA SER A 463 4.08 8.47 -27.49
C SER A 463 4.12 7.19 -28.34
N ASP A 464 5.21 6.42 -28.20
CA ASP A 464 5.44 5.15 -28.90
C ASP A 464 5.95 4.08 -27.92
N THR A 465 5.92 2.80 -28.33
CA THR A 465 6.39 1.68 -27.50
C THR A 465 7.89 1.80 -27.23
N VAL A 466 8.26 1.78 -25.95
CA VAL A 466 9.65 1.70 -25.51
C VAL A 466 10.01 0.23 -25.25
N HIS A 467 10.99 -0.26 -25.98
CA HIS A 467 11.52 -1.61 -25.87
C HIS A 467 12.65 -1.62 -24.83
N ILE A 468 12.40 -2.26 -23.68
CA ILE A 468 13.39 -2.45 -22.62
C ILE A 468 14.22 -3.72 -22.95
N PRO A 469 15.55 -3.61 -23.12
CA PRO A 469 16.38 -4.75 -23.48
C PRO A 469 16.53 -5.72 -22.31
N LYS A 470 16.77 -6.99 -22.63
CA LYS A 470 16.78 -8.10 -21.67
C LYS A 470 17.86 -8.08 -20.59
N ASN A 471 18.82 -7.16 -20.65
CA ASN A 471 19.92 -7.03 -19.68
C ASN A 471 20.11 -5.54 -19.37
N ILE A 472 19.40 -5.01 -18.37
CA ILE A 472 19.46 -3.60 -18.00
C ILE A 472 19.05 -3.37 -16.54
N LYS A 473 19.58 -2.31 -15.93
CA LYS A 473 19.20 -1.86 -14.60
C LYS A 473 18.69 -0.44 -14.72
N ILE A 474 17.57 -0.14 -14.09
CA ILE A 474 16.86 1.14 -14.21
C ILE A 474 16.49 1.59 -12.79
N THR A 475 16.82 2.83 -12.43
CA THR A 475 16.40 3.40 -11.14
C THR A 475 16.06 4.88 -11.26
N GLY A 476 15.09 5.35 -10.48
CA GLY A 476 14.58 6.72 -10.52
C GLY A 476 15.05 7.62 -9.37
N GLU A 477 15.12 8.91 -9.64
CA GLU A 477 15.18 9.96 -8.62
C GLU A 477 13.75 10.28 -8.16
N MET A 478 13.38 9.81 -6.98
CA MET A 478 12.12 10.22 -6.32
C MET A 478 10.88 9.93 -7.17
N TRP A 479 10.72 8.68 -7.66
CA TRP A 479 9.61 8.27 -8.53
C TRP A 479 9.34 9.24 -9.69
N PRO A 480 10.27 9.35 -10.67
CA PRO A 480 10.02 10.08 -11.90
C PRO A 480 8.81 9.47 -12.62
N LEU A 481 8.06 10.33 -13.31
CA LEU A 481 6.77 10.03 -13.92
C LEU A 481 7.01 9.64 -15.38
N LEU A 482 6.79 8.37 -15.71
CA LEU A 482 6.91 7.83 -17.07
C LEU A 482 5.50 7.79 -17.66
N MET A 483 5.14 8.84 -18.41
CA MET A 483 3.76 9.14 -18.78
C MET A 483 3.46 8.71 -20.22
N ALA A 484 2.64 7.67 -20.40
CA ALA A 484 2.09 7.32 -21.70
C ALA A 484 1.22 8.46 -22.25
N THR A 485 1.25 8.71 -23.56
CA THR A 485 0.40 9.70 -24.24
C THR A 485 0.24 9.40 -25.74
N GLY A 486 -0.57 10.18 -26.45
CA GLY A 486 -0.65 10.15 -27.90
C GLY A 486 -1.51 9.03 -28.51
N GLN A 487 -1.72 9.14 -29.82
CA GLN A 487 -2.75 8.38 -30.56
C GLN A 487 -2.48 6.86 -30.66
N LYS A 488 -1.25 6.39 -30.42
CA LYS A 488 -0.92 4.97 -30.53
C LYS A 488 -1.67 4.13 -29.48
N PHE A 489 -1.97 4.71 -28.32
CA PHE A 489 -2.57 3.99 -27.19
C PHE A 489 -4.06 4.28 -26.98
N THR A 490 -4.77 4.83 -27.98
CA THR A 490 -6.19 5.20 -27.85
C THR A 490 -7.18 4.14 -28.34
N ASP A 491 -6.74 3.16 -29.15
CA ASP A 491 -7.62 2.12 -29.70
C ASP A 491 -7.73 0.89 -28.77
N ALA A 492 -8.77 0.86 -27.94
CA ALA A 492 -9.05 -0.24 -27.03
C ALA A 492 -9.33 -1.59 -27.72
N SER A 493 -9.58 -1.62 -29.04
CA SER A 493 -9.72 -2.85 -29.83
C SER A 493 -8.38 -3.40 -30.32
N LYS A 494 -7.30 -2.62 -30.20
CA LYS A 494 -5.93 -2.98 -30.59
C LYS A 494 -4.95 -2.48 -29.52
N PRO A 495 -5.02 -3.02 -28.29
CA PRO A 495 -4.18 -2.56 -27.20
C PRO A 495 -2.69 -2.77 -27.51
N VAL A 496 -1.84 -1.83 -27.06
CA VAL A 496 -0.40 -1.84 -27.33
C VAL A 496 0.40 -1.54 -26.07
N ALA A 497 1.50 -2.27 -25.88
CA ALA A 497 2.46 -2.03 -24.82
C ALA A 497 3.10 -0.63 -24.93
N VAL A 498 3.09 0.13 -23.83
CA VAL A 498 3.89 1.35 -23.65
C VAL A 498 5.32 0.93 -23.35
N PHE A 499 5.52 0.09 -22.33
CA PHE A 499 6.79 -0.59 -22.06
C PHE A 499 6.72 -2.07 -22.42
N GLU A 500 7.66 -2.54 -23.24
CA GLU A 500 7.82 -3.97 -23.56
C GLU A 500 9.15 -4.48 -22.97
N VAL A 501 9.08 -5.31 -21.93
CA VAL A 501 10.26 -5.81 -21.21
C VAL A 501 10.73 -7.14 -21.79
N GLY A 502 11.80 -7.07 -22.59
CA GLY A 502 12.30 -8.18 -23.41
C GLY A 502 11.32 -8.60 -24.51
N LYS A 503 11.73 -9.57 -25.34
CA LYS A 503 10.83 -10.24 -26.30
C LYS A 503 10.34 -11.58 -25.76
N PRO A 504 9.21 -12.13 -26.25
CA PRO A 504 8.74 -13.45 -25.86
C PRO A 504 9.83 -14.52 -26.02
N GLY A 505 10.12 -15.24 -24.93
CA GLY A 505 11.18 -16.24 -24.86
C GLY A 505 12.60 -15.72 -24.60
N ASP A 506 12.80 -14.41 -24.41
CA ASP A 506 14.08 -13.91 -23.88
C ASP A 506 14.31 -14.37 -22.43
N VAL A 507 15.58 -14.56 -22.09
CA VAL A 507 16.08 -14.80 -20.73
C VAL A 507 17.19 -13.79 -20.44
N GLY A 508 17.18 -13.19 -19.25
CA GLY A 508 18.15 -12.15 -18.88
C GLY A 508 17.83 -11.45 -17.55
N ASN A 509 18.48 -10.31 -17.33
CA ASN A 509 18.54 -9.62 -16.05
C ASN A 509 17.98 -8.20 -16.17
N VAL A 510 16.77 -7.96 -15.68
CA VAL A 510 16.13 -6.64 -15.68
C VAL A 510 15.76 -6.23 -14.26
N GLU A 511 16.28 -5.11 -13.82
CA GLU A 511 15.92 -4.51 -12.53
C GLU A 511 15.33 -3.12 -12.76
N MET A 512 14.17 -2.84 -12.17
CA MET A 512 13.55 -1.52 -12.19
C MET A 512 13.22 -1.09 -10.76
N SER A 513 13.57 0.13 -10.36
CA SER A 513 13.23 0.64 -9.03
C SER A 513 12.96 2.14 -8.92
N ASP A 514 12.16 2.52 -7.93
CA ASP A 514 11.82 3.91 -7.60
C ASP A 514 11.24 4.68 -8.81
N LEU A 515 10.19 4.16 -9.48
CA LEU A 515 9.53 4.76 -10.66
C LEU A 515 8.00 4.88 -10.49
N ILE A 516 7.37 5.82 -11.21
CA ILE A 516 5.92 5.82 -11.46
C ILE A 516 5.68 5.69 -12.97
N ILE A 517 4.76 4.81 -13.34
CA ILE A 517 4.25 4.64 -14.72
C ILE A 517 2.80 5.10 -14.74
N GLU A 518 2.49 6.11 -15.55
CA GLU A 518 1.17 6.74 -15.57
C GLU A 518 0.78 7.18 -16.97
N THR A 519 -0.32 7.93 -17.08
CA THR A 519 -0.89 8.40 -18.34
C THR A 519 -1.09 9.91 -18.33
N LYS A 520 -0.95 10.51 -19.51
CA LYS A 520 -1.46 11.85 -19.81
C LYS A 520 -2.62 11.74 -20.80
N GLY A 521 -3.83 12.00 -20.30
CA GLY A 521 -5.09 11.85 -20.99
C GLY A 521 -5.60 10.40 -21.03
N ALA A 522 -6.77 10.23 -21.64
CA ALA A 522 -7.41 8.93 -21.80
C ALA A 522 -6.74 8.05 -22.86
N LEU A 523 -6.25 6.88 -22.46
CA LEU A 523 -5.49 5.96 -23.31
C LEU A 523 -6.03 4.52 -23.17
N PRO A 524 -7.29 4.24 -23.53
CA PRO A 524 -7.94 2.95 -23.28
C PRO A 524 -7.41 1.78 -24.12
N GLY A 525 -6.40 2.01 -24.97
CA GLY A 525 -5.59 0.99 -25.65
C GLY A 525 -4.17 0.85 -25.09
N ALA A 526 -3.79 1.55 -24.02
CA ALA A 526 -2.48 1.37 -23.37
C ALA A 526 -2.44 0.06 -22.57
N ILE A 527 -1.45 -0.78 -22.82
CA ILE A 527 -0.94 -1.73 -21.82
C ILE A 527 0.29 -1.06 -21.22
N LEU A 528 0.23 -0.57 -19.97
CA LEU A 528 1.31 0.26 -19.43
C LEU A 528 2.64 -0.51 -19.39
N MET A 529 2.62 -1.76 -18.97
CA MET A 529 3.77 -2.66 -19.10
C MET A 529 3.37 -4.05 -19.56
N GLN A 530 4.01 -4.53 -20.62
CA GLN A 530 4.01 -5.93 -21.03
C GLN A 530 5.38 -6.55 -20.72
N TRP A 531 5.40 -7.52 -19.82
CA TRP A 531 6.60 -8.27 -19.47
C TRP A 531 6.65 -9.59 -20.23
N ASN A 532 7.73 -9.79 -20.98
CA ASN A 532 7.98 -11.01 -21.76
C ASN A 532 9.16 -11.84 -21.24
N LEU A 533 10.12 -11.15 -20.62
CA LEU A 533 11.40 -11.69 -20.18
C LEU A 533 11.27 -12.66 -18.99
N ALA A 534 11.96 -13.79 -19.05
CA ALA A 534 12.29 -14.58 -17.86
C ALA A 534 13.61 -14.14 -17.23
N GLY A 535 13.66 -14.08 -15.89
CA GLY A 535 14.92 -13.98 -15.15
C GLY A 535 15.87 -15.14 -15.48
N SER A 536 17.18 -14.90 -15.58
CA SER A 536 18.14 -16.00 -15.74
C SER A 536 18.26 -16.87 -14.49
N GLU A 537 17.89 -16.32 -13.34
CA GLU A 537 17.73 -16.95 -12.04
C GLU A 537 16.59 -16.24 -11.27
N ASN A 538 16.15 -16.82 -10.16
CA ASN A 538 15.07 -16.26 -9.35
C ASN A 538 15.40 -14.81 -8.95
N GLY A 539 14.46 -13.88 -9.14
CA GLY A 539 14.65 -12.46 -8.83
C GLY A 539 15.60 -11.67 -9.74
N ALA A 540 16.21 -12.28 -10.78
CA ALA A 540 17.07 -11.54 -11.71
C ALA A 540 16.31 -10.60 -12.66
N ALA A 541 15.03 -10.88 -12.88
CA ALA A 541 14.07 -10.03 -13.56
C ALA A 541 13.00 -9.57 -12.55
N GLY A 542 12.86 -8.26 -12.32
CA GLY A 542 11.93 -7.75 -11.32
C GLY A 542 11.83 -6.24 -11.14
N MET A 543 10.89 -5.85 -10.27
CA MET A 543 10.53 -4.47 -9.95
C MET A 543 10.39 -4.24 -8.43
N TRP A 544 10.85 -3.09 -7.96
CA TRP A 544 10.81 -2.69 -6.54
C TRP A 544 10.46 -1.21 -6.38
N ASP A 545 9.41 -0.85 -5.65
CA ASP A 545 8.91 0.55 -5.60
C ASP A 545 8.66 1.13 -7.02
N VAL A 546 8.08 0.30 -7.90
CA VAL A 546 7.58 0.71 -9.22
C VAL A 546 6.07 0.71 -9.14
N HIS A 547 5.47 1.90 -9.18
CA HIS A 547 4.03 2.07 -9.01
C HIS A 547 3.39 2.46 -10.35
N PHE A 548 2.17 2.00 -10.56
CA PHE A 548 1.34 2.31 -11.72
C PHE A 548 0.18 3.17 -11.22
N ARG A 549 0.02 4.36 -11.80
CA ARG A 549 -0.95 5.36 -11.35
C ARG A 549 -1.77 5.83 -12.55
N VAL A 550 -3.08 5.63 -12.52
CA VAL A 550 -3.97 6.03 -13.62
C VAL A 550 -4.87 7.17 -13.15
N GLY A 551 -4.39 8.40 -13.32
CA GLY A 551 -5.09 9.65 -13.02
C GLY A 551 -4.88 10.21 -11.60
N GLY A 552 -5.80 11.08 -11.17
CA GLY A 552 -5.87 11.67 -9.83
C GLY A 552 -4.77 12.67 -9.47
N THR A 553 -3.87 13.01 -10.41
CA THR A 553 -2.66 13.79 -10.12
C THR A 553 -2.33 14.80 -11.21
N ALA A 554 -1.58 15.83 -10.85
CA ALA A 554 -1.21 16.92 -11.74
C ALA A 554 -0.54 16.42 -13.03
N GLY A 555 -1.02 16.92 -14.18
CA GLY A 555 -0.47 16.57 -15.49
C GLY A 555 -1.10 15.33 -16.15
N THR A 556 -1.88 14.53 -15.41
CA THR A 556 -2.56 13.34 -15.98
C THR A 556 -3.76 13.66 -16.86
N GLU A 557 -4.32 14.87 -16.76
CA GLU A 557 -5.58 15.28 -17.43
C GLU A 557 -6.80 14.39 -17.04
N LEU A 558 -6.67 13.61 -15.96
CA LEU A 558 -7.66 12.68 -15.39
C LEU A 558 -7.91 13.05 -13.91
N GLN A 559 -8.29 14.32 -13.70
CA GLN A 559 -8.39 14.98 -12.39
C GLN A 559 -9.83 15.41 -12.07
N SER A 560 -10.08 15.93 -10.86
CA SER A 560 -11.43 16.27 -10.38
C SER A 560 -12.19 17.27 -11.25
N ASP A 561 -11.49 18.16 -11.98
CA ASP A 561 -12.09 19.12 -12.92
C ASP A 561 -12.61 18.52 -14.22
N HIS A 562 -12.34 17.24 -14.48
CA HIS A 562 -12.86 16.49 -15.62
C HIS A 562 -13.65 15.25 -15.18
N CYS A 563 -13.22 14.58 -14.12
CA CYS A 563 -13.66 13.24 -13.77
C CYS A 563 -14.35 13.14 -12.39
N SER A 564 -14.72 14.26 -11.75
CA SER A 564 -15.50 14.26 -10.49
C SER A 564 -16.69 13.30 -10.51
N LYS A 565 -16.92 12.61 -9.39
CA LYS A 565 -18.10 11.76 -9.19
C LYS A 565 -19.42 12.53 -9.31
N ASN A 566 -20.48 11.84 -9.74
CA ASN A 566 -21.85 12.32 -9.59
C ASN A 566 -22.81 11.15 -9.30
N PRO A 567 -22.90 10.67 -8.05
CA PRO A 567 -23.73 9.51 -7.70
C PRO A 567 -25.24 9.78 -7.80
N ASN A 568 -25.66 11.06 -7.93
CA ASN A 568 -27.06 11.49 -7.96
C ASN A 568 -27.70 11.42 -9.36
N ALA A 569 -26.94 11.02 -10.38
CA ALA A 569 -27.41 10.84 -11.74
C ALA A 569 -26.95 9.48 -12.29
N THR A 570 -27.65 8.94 -13.28
CA THR A 570 -27.14 7.80 -14.05
C THR A 570 -25.88 8.22 -14.80
N THR A 571 -24.76 7.59 -14.47
CA THR A 571 -23.45 7.91 -15.03
C THR A 571 -23.38 7.45 -16.49
N ALA A 572 -23.37 8.41 -17.41
CA ALA A 572 -22.81 8.16 -18.75
C ALA A 572 -21.28 8.19 -18.64
N VAL A 573 -20.61 7.20 -19.22
CA VAL A 573 -19.15 7.15 -19.30
C VAL A 573 -18.66 8.33 -20.13
N ASP A 574 -17.82 9.20 -19.55
CA ASP A 574 -17.05 10.16 -20.33
C ASP A 574 -15.81 9.47 -20.91
N ASP A 575 -15.66 9.54 -22.24
CA ASP A 575 -14.48 9.02 -22.95
C ASP A 575 -13.18 9.69 -22.49
N LYS A 576 -13.23 10.93 -21.98
CA LYS A 576 -12.08 11.65 -21.42
C LYS A 576 -11.60 11.08 -20.09
N CYS A 577 -12.44 10.36 -19.37
CA CYS A 577 -12.15 9.76 -18.07
C CYS A 577 -11.84 8.26 -18.16
N LYS A 578 -11.56 7.75 -19.36
CA LYS A 578 -11.04 6.39 -19.54
C LYS A 578 -9.57 6.33 -19.11
N GLY A 579 -9.24 5.28 -18.38
CA GLY A 579 -7.87 4.99 -17.98
C GLY A 579 -7.11 4.25 -19.09
N THR A 580 -6.53 3.11 -18.73
CA THR A 580 -5.78 2.23 -19.65
C THR A 580 -6.54 0.96 -20.00
N PHE A 581 -6.01 0.16 -20.93
CA PHE A 581 -6.52 -1.18 -21.20
C PHE A 581 -6.14 -2.17 -20.08
N LEU A 582 -4.89 -2.10 -19.63
CA LEU A 582 -4.27 -3.01 -18.66
C LEU A 582 -3.02 -2.36 -18.04
N MET A 583 -2.85 -2.40 -16.72
CA MET A 583 -1.65 -1.84 -16.09
C MET A 583 -0.43 -2.75 -16.27
N LEU A 584 -0.54 -4.05 -15.91
CA LEU A 584 0.57 -5.00 -16.03
C LEU A 584 0.14 -6.31 -16.70
N HIS A 585 0.89 -6.72 -17.73
CA HIS A 585 0.74 -8.00 -18.41
C HIS A 585 1.99 -8.87 -18.24
N LEU A 586 1.94 -9.89 -17.39
CA LEU A 586 2.97 -10.91 -17.29
C LEU A 586 2.62 -12.04 -18.27
N THR A 587 3.23 -12.00 -19.45
CA THR A 587 2.93 -12.96 -20.53
C THR A 587 3.45 -14.38 -20.23
N THR A 588 3.07 -15.35 -21.07
CA THR A 588 3.39 -16.77 -20.90
C THR A 588 4.88 -17.12 -20.73
N THR A 589 5.80 -16.28 -21.23
CA THR A 589 7.25 -16.51 -21.08
C THR A 589 7.91 -15.68 -19.97
N ALA A 590 7.17 -14.78 -19.32
CA ALA A 590 7.70 -13.95 -18.25
C ALA A 590 8.14 -14.79 -17.04
N SER A 591 9.09 -14.31 -16.24
CA SER A 591 9.39 -14.83 -14.90
C SER A 591 9.91 -13.66 -14.08
N THR A 592 9.17 -13.26 -13.05
CA THR A 592 9.31 -11.93 -12.45
C THR A 592 9.16 -11.92 -10.95
N TYR A 593 10.01 -11.14 -10.30
CA TYR A 593 9.89 -10.77 -8.89
C TYR A 593 9.37 -9.34 -8.76
N ILE A 594 8.28 -9.13 -8.03
CA ILE A 594 7.60 -7.84 -7.90
C ILE A 594 7.41 -7.56 -6.41
N GLU A 595 7.96 -6.46 -5.92
CA GLU A 595 7.92 -6.09 -4.49
C GLU A 595 7.51 -4.62 -4.30
N ASN A 596 6.59 -4.36 -3.36
CA ASN A 596 6.03 -3.04 -3.07
C ASN A 596 5.55 -2.27 -4.33
N CYS A 597 4.92 -2.98 -5.27
CA CYS A 597 4.37 -2.38 -6.49
C CYS A 597 2.86 -2.17 -6.32
N TRP A 598 2.41 -0.94 -6.58
CA TRP A 598 1.02 -0.51 -6.41
C TRP A 598 0.43 -0.18 -7.77
N PHE A 599 -0.68 -0.81 -8.13
CA PHE A 599 -1.39 -0.64 -9.40
C PHE A 599 -2.73 0.05 -9.13
N TRP A 600 -2.68 1.39 -9.01
CA TRP A 600 -3.79 2.22 -8.56
C TRP A 600 -4.44 2.98 -9.71
N VAL A 601 -5.75 2.83 -9.82
CA VAL A 601 -6.61 3.65 -10.69
C VAL A 601 -7.27 4.68 -9.80
N ALA A 602 -7.05 5.97 -10.04
CA ALA A 602 -7.36 6.95 -9.02
C ALA A 602 -8.85 7.02 -8.68
N ASP A 603 -9.17 6.80 -7.41
CA ASP A 603 -10.51 6.93 -6.83
C ASP A 603 -10.77 8.36 -6.31
N HIS A 604 -9.71 9.14 -6.07
CA HIS A 604 -9.74 10.53 -5.63
C HIS A 604 -8.58 11.38 -6.17
N GLU A 605 -8.71 12.69 -5.99
CA GLU A 605 -7.78 13.74 -6.40
C GLU A 605 -6.70 14.04 -5.33
N LEU A 606 -5.43 14.09 -5.74
CA LEU A 606 -4.27 14.23 -4.84
C LEU A 606 -3.52 15.56 -4.94
N ASP A 607 -3.82 16.44 -5.90
CA ASP A 607 -3.09 17.71 -6.10
C ASP A 607 -3.98 18.96 -6.08
N ARG A 608 -5.29 18.84 -6.33
CA ARG A 608 -6.24 19.96 -6.35
C ARG A 608 -7.00 20.10 -5.02
N GLU A 609 -7.36 21.34 -4.70
CA GLU A 609 -7.92 21.74 -3.40
C GLU A 609 -9.25 21.07 -3.01
N ASP A 610 -9.99 20.50 -3.96
CA ASP A 610 -11.29 19.85 -3.66
C ASP A 610 -11.13 18.42 -3.15
N HIS A 611 -9.99 17.77 -3.41
CA HIS A 611 -9.67 16.38 -3.05
C HIS A 611 -10.84 15.40 -3.33
N ASN A 612 -11.63 15.70 -4.36
CA ASN A 612 -12.89 15.00 -4.59
C ASN A 612 -12.64 13.59 -5.14
N GLN A 613 -13.59 12.69 -4.87
CA GLN A 613 -13.61 11.38 -5.48
C GLN A 613 -13.94 11.48 -6.98
N ILE A 614 -13.29 10.66 -7.78
CA ILE A 614 -13.34 10.71 -9.26
C ILE A 614 -13.73 9.35 -9.86
N ASN A 615 -14.25 9.41 -11.08
CA ASN A 615 -14.61 8.29 -11.94
C ASN A 615 -13.49 8.06 -12.96
N ILE A 616 -12.74 6.95 -12.87
CA ILE A 616 -11.79 6.56 -13.92
C ILE A 616 -12.10 5.15 -14.43
N TYR A 617 -12.31 5.03 -15.74
CA TYR A 617 -12.68 3.77 -16.39
C TYR A 617 -11.44 3.04 -16.92
N ASN A 618 -10.65 2.46 -16.01
CA ASN A 618 -9.51 1.60 -16.36
C ASN A 618 -9.96 0.15 -16.60
N GLY A 619 -9.49 -0.48 -17.67
CA GLY A 619 -9.85 -1.86 -18.02
C GLY A 619 -9.54 -2.88 -16.93
N ARG A 620 -8.24 -3.06 -16.66
CA ARG A 620 -7.69 -4.22 -15.94
C ARG A 620 -6.48 -3.80 -15.11
N GLY A 621 -6.30 -4.45 -13.96
CA GLY A 621 -5.11 -4.28 -13.13
C GLY A 621 -3.92 -5.10 -13.64
N VAL A 622 -3.76 -6.29 -13.09
CA VAL A 622 -2.65 -7.21 -13.35
C VAL A 622 -3.17 -8.50 -13.99
N LEU A 623 -2.63 -8.87 -15.17
CA LEU A 623 -2.87 -10.15 -15.84
C LEU A 623 -1.60 -11.01 -15.79
N ILE A 624 -1.73 -12.25 -15.31
CA ILE A 624 -0.64 -13.23 -15.22
C ILE A 624 -0.99 -14.47 -16.05
N GLU A 625 -0.19 -14.74 -17.08
CA GLU A 625 -0.27 -15.95 -17.92
C GLU A 625 1.02 -16.81 -17.84
N SER A 626 1.97 -16.38 -17.01
CA SER A 626 3.31 -16.97 -16.87
C SER A 626 3.30 -18.50 -16.73
N GLN A 627 4.19 -19.18 -17.47
CA GLN A 627 4.51 -20.60 -17.33
C GLN A 627 5.79 -20.83 -16.49
N LYS A 628 6.24 -19.81 -15.76
CA LYS A 628 7.51 -19.73 -15.02
C LYS A 628 7.26 -19.11 -13.65
N PRO A 629 8.17 -19.27 -12.66
CA PRO A 629 7.93 -18.73 -11.34
C PRO A 629 7.75 -17.21 -11.37
N VAL A 630 6.72 -16.75 -10.66
CA VAL A 630 6.35 -15.35 -10.47
C VAL A 630 6.11 -15.14 -8.97
N TRP A 631 6.66 -14.06 -8.42
CA TRP A 631 6.48 -13.67 -7.01
C TRP A 631 5.95 -12.25 -6.92
N LEU A 632 4.84 -12.06 -6.22
CA LEU A 632 4.27 -10.77 -5.87
C LEU A 632 4.34 -10.61 -4.33
N TRP A 633 5.19 -9.71 -3.86
CA TRP A 633 5.41 -9.41 -2.44
C TRP A 633 4.85 -8.03 -2.08
N GLY A 634 3.80 -8.01 -1.24
CA GLY A 634 3.15 -6.78 -0.79
C GLY A 634 2.65 -5.90 -1.95
N THR A 635 1.93 -6.50 -2.91
CA THR A 635 1.40 -5.77 -4.07
C THR A 635 -0.07 -5.43 -3.90
N ALA A 636 -0.46 -4.23 -4.32
CA ALA A 636 -1.86 -3.80 -4.30
C ALA A 636 -2.33 -3.48 -5.72
N SER A 637 -3.54 -3.90 -6.12
CA SER A 637 -4.16 -3.49 -7.38
C SER A 637 -5.61 -3.12 -7.16
N GLU A 638 -6.01 -1.93 -7.58
CA GLU A 638 -7.26 -1.32 -7.13
C GLU A 638 -8.00 -0.60 -8.25
N HIS A 639 -9.32 -0.51 -8.06
CA HIS A 639 -10.29 0.27 -8.81
C HIS A 639 -10.30 0.07 -10.34
N SER A 640 -9.76 -1.04 -10.84
CA SER A 640 -9.95 -1.45 -12.23
C SER A 640 -11.36 -2.01 -12.45
N VAL A 641 -11.94 -1.81 -13.63
CA VAL A 641 -13.36 -2.11 -13.87
C VAL A 641 -13.63 -3.61 -13.96
N LEU A 642 -12.83 -4.38 -14.71
CA LEU A 642 -13.07 -5.82 -14.90
C LEU A 642 -12.54 -6.67 -13.75
N TYR A 643 -11.25 -6.49 -13.44
CA TYR A 643 -10.55 -7.19 -12.38
C TYR A 643 -9.33 -6.41 -11.92
N ASN A 644 -8.95 -6.61 -10.66
CA ASN A 644 -7.70 -6.13 -10.09
C ASN A 644 -6.56 -7.13 -10.34
N TYR A 645 -6.73 -8.40 -9.94
CA TYR A 645 -5.83 -9.49 -10.35
C TYR A 645 -6.56 -10.54 -11.19
N GLN A 646 -5.95 -10.96 -12.30
CA GLN A 646 -6.34 -12.15 -13.03
C GLN A 646 -5.13 -13.05 -13.32
N ILE A 647 -5.28 -14.34 -13.01
CA ILE A 647 -4.27 -15.38 -13.25
C ILE A 647 -4.90 -16.40 -14.20
N SER A 648 -4.46 -16.45 -15.45
CA SER A 648 -5.12 -17.19 -16.53
C SER A 648 -4.15 -18.09 -17.29
N ASN A 649 -4.45 -19.40 -17.31
CA ASN A 649 -3.61 -20.44 -17.89
C ASN A 649 -2.19 -20.52 -17.30
N ALA A 650 -1.95 -19.94 -16.11
CA ALA A 650 -0.61 -19.77 -15.55
C ALA A 650 -0.17 -20.97 -14.68
N GLU A 651 1.14 -21.07 -14.42
CA GLU A 651 1.72 -22.03 -13.49
C GLU A 651 2.78 -21.36 -12.61
N ASN A 652 2.98 -21.85 -11.37
CA ASN A 652 4.04 -21.41 -10.45
C ASN A 652 3.92 -19.92 -10.05
N THR A 653 2.76 -19.50 -9.53
CA THR A 653 2.54 -18.12 -9.09
C THR A 653 2.47 -18.03 -7.57
N PHE A 654 3.35 -17.25 -6.95
CA PHE A 654 3.30 -16.89 -5.53
C PHE A 654 2.82 -15.45 -5.34
N ILE A 655 1.88 -15.24 -4.40
CA ILE A 655 1.34 -13.93 -4.04
C ILE A 655 1.29 -13.83 -2.51
N GLY A 656 1.88 -12.79 -1.93
CA GLY A 656 1.96 -12.60 -0.47
C GLY A 656 2.33 -11.19 -0.01
N LEU A 657 1.45 -10.41 0.62
CA LEU A 657 -0.01 -10.46 0.45
C LEU A 657 -0.40 -9.66 -0.80
N ALA A 658 -1.57 -9.98 -1.36
CA ALA A 658 -2.24 -9.08 -2.32
C ALA A 658 -3.30 -8.24 -1.63
N GLN A 659 -3.45 -6.99 -2.04
CA GLN A 659 -4.53 -6.11 -1.60
C GLN A 659 -5.33 -5.61 -2.82
N THR A 660 -6.65 -5.51 -2.73
CA THR A 660 -7.52 -4.97 -3.79
C THR A 660 -8.76 -4.24 -3.29
N GLU A 661 -9.14 -3.16 -3.98
CA GLU A 661 -10.44 -2.51 -3.83
C GLU A 661 -11.24 -2.46 -5.14
N THR A 662 -12.54 -2.69 -5.05
CA THR A 662 -13.49 -2.48 -6.16
C THR A 662 -13.63 -0.99 -6.47
N ALA A 663 -13.86 -0.63 -7.75
CA ALA A 663 -13.97 0.77 -8.15
C ALA A 663 -15.27 1.42 -7.62
N TYR A 664 -15.15 2.56 -6.92
CA TYR A 664 -16.21 3.08 -6.04
C TYR A 664 -17.52 3.48 -6.72
N MET A 665 -17.43 3.85 -8.01
CA MET A 665 -18.59 4.18 -8.83
C MET A 665 -19.44 2.96 -9.20
N GLN A 666 -18.95 1.74 -8.99
CA GLN A 666 -19.60 0.58 -9.56
C GLN A 666 -21.00 0.31 -9.00
N GLY A 667 -21.88 -0.09 -9.93
CA GLY A 667 -23.32 0.04 -9.79
C GLY A 667 -23.87 1.23 -10.56
N ASN A 668 -23.02 2.21 -10.91
CA ASN A 668 -23.37 3.38 -11.71
C ASN A 668 -22.15 3.97 -12.46
N PRO A 669 -21.67 3.32 -13.54
CA PRO A 669 -22.20 2.10 -14.16
C PRO A 669 -21.67 0.82 -13.48
N ASP A 670 -22.20 -0.33 -13.87
CA ASP A 670 -21.64 -1.63 -13.50
C ASP A 670 -20.35 -1.97 -14.27
N ALA A 671 -19.72 -3.11 -13.94
CA ALA A 671 -18.49 -3.60 -14.58
C ALA A 671 -18.64 -3.98 -16.07
N THR A 672 -19.81 -3.82 -16.69
CA THR A 672 -20.04 -4.14 -18.11
C THR A 672 -19.87 -2.94 -19.05
N GLN A 673 -19.54 -1.76 -18.51
CA GLN A 673 -19.49 -0.49 -19.23
C GLN A 673 -18.15 0.24 -19.02
N GLY A 674 -17.88 1.26 -19.84
CA GLY A 674 -16.67 2.09 -19.76
C GLY A 674 -15.41 1.47 -20.36
N VAL A 675 -15.39 0.15 -20.52
CA VAL A 675 -14.22 -0.63 -20.94
C VAL A 675 -14.54 -1.57 -22.10
N THR A 676 -13.51 -1.99 -22.83
CA THR A 676 -13.64 -2.94 -23.95
C THR A 676 -13.23 -4.33 -23.49
N VAL A 677 -14.18 -5.27 -23.53
CA VAL A 677 -13.91 -6.72 -23.44
C VAL A 677 -13.31 -7.19 -24.77
N LEU A 678 -12.22 -7.95 -24.72
CA LEU A 678 -11.44 -8.34 -25.89
C LEU A 678 -11.01 -9.81 -25.80
N GLU A 679 -11.24 -10.55 -26.89
CA GLU A 679 -10.78 -11.94 -27.03
C GLU A 679 -9.25 -12.01 -26.91
N GLY A 680 -8.73 -13.03 -26.21
CA GLY A 680 -7.31 -13.22 -25.94
C GLY A 680 -6.81 -12.66 -24.59
N TYR A 681 -7.59 -11.82 -23.89
CA TYR A 681 -7.24 -11.30 -22.56
C TYR A 681 -8.01 -11.99 -21.40
N PHE A 682 -8.73 -13.07 -21.71
CA PHE A 682 -9.47 -13.92 -20.76
C PHE A 682 -10.49 -13.16 -19.89
N ASP A 683 -11.07 -12.08 -20.40
CA ASP A 683 -11.91 -11.17 -19.62
C ASP A 683 -13.12 -11.85 -18.93
N PRO A 684 -13.54 -11.34 -17.76
CA PRO A 684 -14.80 -11.73 -17.14
C PRO A 684 -15.99 -11.23 -17.96
N GLU A 685 -16.77 -12.16 -18.48
CA GLU A 685 -17.94 -11.89 -19.30
C GLU A 685 -19.20 -11.71 -18.43
N PHE A 686 -19.25 -10.62 -17.67
CA PHE A 686 -20.32 -10.34 -16.70
C PHE A 686 -21.75 -10.43 -17.27
N LYS A 687 -21.96 -10.09 -18.55
CA LYS A 687 -23.27 -10.24 -19.23
C LYS A 687 -23.71 -11.70 -19.45
N LYS A 688 -22.78 -12.66 -19.29
CA LYS A 688 -23.02 -14.11 -19.37
C LYS A 688 -23.08 -14.76 -17.99
N THR A 689 -22.28 -14.27 -17.03
CA THR A 689 -22.19 -14.84 -15.67
C THR A 689 -23.22 -14.27 -14.70
N CYS A 690 -23.69 -13.03 -14.90
CA CYS A 690 -24.76 -12.43 -14.13
C CYS A 690 -26.11 -12.61 -14.85
N ASP A 691 -27.07 -13.23 -14.18
CA ASP A 691 -28.41 -13.54 -14.72
C ASP A 691 -29.45 -12.41 -14.53
N GLY A 692 -29.04 -11.30 -13.91
CA GLY A 692 -29.91 -10.17 -13.58
C GLY A 692 -30.71 -10.33 -12.27
N SER A 693 -30.45 -11.38 -11.48
CA SER A 693 -31.07 -11.56 -10.16
C SER A 693 -30.56 -10.57 -9.09
N SER A 694 -29.40 -9.95 -9.32
CA SER A 694 -28.77 -8.97 -8.44
C SER A 694 -28.12 -7.85 -9.25
N ASP A 695 -28.32 -6.60 -8.81
CA ASP A 695 -27.66 -5.39 -9.33
C ASP A 695 -26.19 -5.27 -8.89
N LYS A 696 -25.74 -6.18 -8.01
CA LYS A 696 -24.40 -6.23 -7.38
C LYS A 696 -23.51 -7.37 -7.88
N CYS A 697 -23.97 -8.12 -8.88
CA CYS A 697 -23.20 -9.22 -9.48
C CYS A 697 -22.09 -8.71 -10.40
N ALA A 698 -22.38 -7.72 -11.26
CA ALA A 698 -21.41 -7.15 -12.19
C ALA A 698 -20.54 -6.10 -11.49
N ARG A 699 -19.51 -6.59 -10.77
CA ARG A 699 -18.52 -5.81 -10.03
C ARG A 699 -17.10 -6.33 -10.28
N THR A 700 -16.10 -5.49 -10.05
CA THR A 700 -14.68 -5.85 -10.15
C THR A 700 -14.39 -7.14 -9.39
N TRP A 701 -13.75 -8.10 -10.06
CA TRP A 701 -13.13 -9.22 -9.37
C TRP A 701 -11.88 -8.72 -8.64
N GLY A 702 -11.82 -8.91 -7.32
CA GLY A 702 -10.57 -8.71 -6.57
C GLY A 702 -9.49 -9.65 -7.13
N MET A 703 -9.83 -10.94 -7.22
CA MET A 703 -8.97 -11.93 -7.88
C MET A 703 -9.79 -12.96 -8.67
N ARG A 704 -9.39 -13.21 -9.92
CA ARG A 704 -9.94 -14.28 -10.75
C ARG A 704 -8.82 -15.21 -11.23
N ILE A 705 -8.97 -16.51 -10.97
CA ILE A 705 -7.98 -17.54 -11.31
C ILE A 705 -8.63 -18.55 -12.25
N THR A 706 -8.12 -18.73 -13.46
CA THR A 706 -8.75 -19.54 -14.52
C THR A 706 -7.75 -20.52 -15.14
N ASN A 707 -8.10 -21.80 -15.24
CA ASN A 707 -7.29 -22.85 -15.88
C ASN A 707 -5.80 -22.85 -15.47
N SER A 708 -5.49 -22.53 -14.21
CA SER A 708 -4.12 -22.32 -13.71
C SER A 708 -3.75 -23.36 -12.66
N SER A 709 -2.46 -23.66 -12.48
CA SER A 709 -1.98 -24.60 -11.45
C SER A 709 -0.84 -24.05 -10.62
N ASP A 710 -0.64 -24.63 -9.43
CA ASP A 710 0.46 -24.25 -8.54
C ASP A 710 0.48 -22.73 -8.25
N VAL A 711 -0.73 -22.21 -7.97
CA VAL A 711 -0.97 -20.84 -7.55
C VAL A 711 -1.12 -20.80 -6.03
N PHE A 712 -0.29 -20.00 -5.36
CA PHE A 712 -0.19 -19.88 -3.92
C PHE A 712 -0.49 -18.44 -3.50
N VAL A 713 -1.61 -18.24 -2.79
CA VAL A 713 -2.03 -16.93 -2.28
C VAL A 713 -1.95 -16.97 -0.75
N LEU A 714 -0.86 -16.44 -0.20
CA LEU A 714 -0.58 -16.45 1.24
C LEU A 714 -0.78 -15.04 1.79
N GLY A 715 -2.00 -14.76 2.21
CA GLY A 715 -2.49 -13.43 2.53
C GLY A 715 -3.15 -12.78 1.31
N ALA A 716 -4.44 -12.47 1.41
CA ALA A 716 -5.04 -11.46 0.54
C ALA A 716 -6.15 -10.66 1.23
N GLY A 717 -6.14 -9.34 1.07
CA GLY A 717 -7.17 -8.42 1.52
C GLY A 717 -7.97 -7.89 0.32
N MET A 718 -9.25 -8.22 0.19
CA MET A 718 -10.04 -7.83 -0.98
C MET A 718 -11.37 -7.18 -0.60
N TYR A 719 -11.53 -5.90 -0.93
CA TYR A 719 -12.52 -5.04 -0.30
C TYR A 719 -13.52 -4.44 -1.30
N SER A 720 -14.79 -4.38 -0.86
CA SER A 720 -15.88 -3.71 -1.57
C SER A 720 -16.53 -2.71 -0.61
N PHE A 721 -16.22 -1.42 -0.76
CA PHE A 721 -16.64 -0.39 0.19
C PHE A 721 -17.89 0.38 -0.23
N PHE A 722 -18.33 0.25 -1.48
CA PHE A 722 -19.32 1.15 -2.05
C PHE A 722 -20.26 0.44 -3.03
N ASN A 723 -21.45 1.00 -3.18
CA ASN A 723 -22.32 0.81 -4.34
C ASN A 723 -22.72 2.21 -4.83
N ASN A 724 -22.20 2.66 -5.99
CA ASN A 724 -22.35 4.04 -6.47
C ASN A 724 -21.98 5.09 -5.39
N TYR A 725 -20.76 5.01 -4.84
CA TYR A 725 -20.25 5.86 -3.73
C TYR A 725 -21.06 5.84 -2.41
N ALA A 726 -22.10 5.02 -2.28
CA ALA A 726 -22.89 4.87 -1.05
C ALA A 726 -22.42 3.66 -0.24
N GLN A 727 -22.36 3.78 1.10
CA GLN A 727 -21.71 2.80 2.01
C GLN A 727 -22.68 1.99 2.88
N GLU A 728 -24.00 2.09 2.70
CA GLU A 728 -24.99 1.36 3.51
C GLU A 728 -24.78 -0.17 3.41
N CYS A 729 -24.24 -0.62 2.28
CA CYS A 729 -23.88 -2.01 2.03
C CYS A 729 -22.71 -2.53 2.90
N VAL A 730 -21.87 -1.64 3.45
CA VAL A 730 -20.70 -2.01 4.27
C VAL A 730 -21.13 -2.58 5.62
N ALA A 731 -22.24 -2.10 6.18
CA ALA A 731 -22.85 -2.66 7.39
C ALA A 731 -23.57 -3.99 7.08
N GLY A 732 -24.23 -4.07 5.93
CA GLY A 732 -24.91 -5.30 5.44
C GLY A 732 -23.98 -6.39 4.88
N GLN A 733 -22.67 -6.14 4.84
CA GLN A 733 -21.64 -7.00 4.24
C GLN A 733 -21.94 -7.41 2.78
N ASN A 734 -22.56 -6.52 2.00
CA ASN A 734 -23.15 -6.85 0.70
C ASN A 734 -23.00 -5.74 -0.35
N CYS A 735 -21.82 -5.14 -0.48
CA CYS A 735 -21.53 -4.16 -1.53
C CYS A 735 -21.39 -4.81 -2.91
N GLN A 736 -20.85 -6.04 -2.97
CA GLN A 736 -20.89 -6.90 -4.15
C GLN A 736 -21.30 -8.34 -3.82
N ASP A 737 -21.64 -9.12 -4.84
CA ASP A 737 -22.05 -10.52 -4.63
C ASP A 737 -20.85 -11.47 -4.52
N ASN A 738 -19.78 -11.24 -5.28
CA ASN A 738 -18.64 -12.16 -5.40
C ASN A 738 -17.32 -11.39 -5.44
N MET A 739 -16.28 -11.87 -4.74
CA MET A 739 -14.97 -11.21 -4.70
C MET A 739 -13.85 -12.03 -5.36
N ILE A 740 -13.83 -13.34 -5.12
CA ILE A 740 -12.84 -14.26 -5.69
C ILE A 740 -13.53 -15.33 -6.54
N SER A 741 -12.99 -15.55 -7.75
CA SER A 741 -13.39 -16.66 -8.62
C SER A 741 -12.22 -17.61 -8.88
N VAL A 742 -12.43 -18.90 -8.64
CA VAL A 742 -11.50 -19.99 -9.01
C VAL A 742 -12.21 -20.90 -10.02
N GLU A 743 -11.72 -20.90 -11.25
CA GLU A 743 -12.29 -21.60 -12.40
C GLU A 743 -11.28 -22.63 -12.92
N ASP A 744 -11.61 -23.92 -12.83
CA ASP A 744 -10.80 -25.05 -13.32
C ASP A 744 -9.30 -24.97 -12.95
N SER A 745 -9.00 -24.51 -11.75
CA SER A 745 -7.63 -24.22 -11.29
C SER A 745 -7.24 -24.97 -10.03
N LYS A 746 -5.93 -25.21 -9.84
CA LYS A 746 -5.35 -25.71 -8.60
C LYS A 746 -4.74 -24.55 -7.82
N VAL A 747 -5.28 -24.28 -6.64
CA VAL A 747 -4.91 -23.11 -5.83
C VAL A 747 -4.85 -23.49 -4.36
N SER A 748 -3.82 -23.00 -3.67
CA SER A 748 -3.71 -23.01 -2.22
C SER A 748 -3.78 -21.56 -1.71
N MET A 749 -4.78 -21.29 -0.87
CA MET A 749 -5.07 -19.98 -0.29
C MET A 749 -5.01 -20.04 1.23
N TYR A 750 -4.31 -19.10 1.86
CA TYR A 750 -4.21 -18.99 3.31
C TYR A 750 -4.41 -17.54 3.75
N GLY A 751 -5.14 -17.32 4.86
CA GLY A 751 -5.40 -15.98 5.41
C GLY A 751 -6.00 -15.01 4.40
N ILE A 752 -7.18 -15.35 3.87
CA ILE A 752 -7.91 -14.53 2.90
C ILE A 752 -8.98 -13.73 3.63
N SER A 753 -8.79 -12.41 3.71
CA SER A 753 -9.74 -11.45 4.27
C SER A 753 -10.51 -10.75 3.15
N THR A 754 -11.84 -10.77 3.18
CA THR A 754 -12.67 -9.99 2.24
C THR A 754 -13.61 -9.06 2.98
N LYS A 755 -13.90 -7.88 2.41
CA LYS A 755 -14.88 -6.94 2.98
C LYS A 755 -16.11 -6.80 2.11
N ALA A 756 -17.28 -7.08 2.71
CA ALA A 756 -18.61 -6.79 2.19
C ALA A 756 -18.89 -7.35 0.78
N SER A 757 -18.38 -8.55 0.52
CA SER A 757 -18.81 -9.40 -0.60
C SER A 757 -19.60 -10.57 -0.05
N VAL A 758 -20.81 -10.82 -0.56
CA VAL A 758 -21.68 -11.90 -0.04
C VAL A 758 -20.96 -13.25 -0.08
N ASN A 759 -20.38 -13.58 -1.24
CA ASN A 759 -19.49 -14.69 -1.46
C ASN A 759 -18.04 -14.18 -1.41
N MET A 760 -17.26 -14.68 -0.46
CA MET A 760 -15.82 -14.43 -0.39
C MET A 760 -15.11 -15.16 -1.53
N LEU A 761 -15.43 -16.45 -1.68
CA LEU A 761 -14.83 -17.37 -2.63
C LEU A 761 -15.91 -18.14 -3.39
N THR A 762 -15.83 -18.06 -4.72
CA THR A 762 -16.58 -18.93 -5.63
C THR A 762 -15.62 -19.89 -6.35
N VAL A 763 -16.04 -21.14 -6.51
CA VAL A 763 -15.30 -22.18 -7.25
C VAL A 763 -16.21 -22.73 -8.32
N ASN A 764 -15.80 -22.64 -9.59
CA ASN A 764 -16.59 -23.04 -10.76
C ASN A 764 -18.04 -22.49 -10.70
N SER A 765 -18.15 -21.17 -10.49
CA SER A 765 -19.41 -20.42 -10.33
C SER A 765 -20.31 -20.83 -9.15
N LYS A 766 -19.81 -21.58 -8.16
CA LYS A 766 -20.54 -21.93 -6.94
C LYS A 766 -19.90 -21.26 -5.74
N SER A 767 -20.70 -20.67 -4.85
CA SER A 767 -20.19 -20.18 -3.57
C SER A 767 -19.64 -21.34 -2.74
N VAL A 768 -18.43 -21.17 -2.22
CA VAL A 768 -17.75 -22.10 -1.31
C VAL A 768 -17.60 -21.49 0.08
N ALA A 769 -17.34 -20.18 0.16
CA ALA A 769 -17.26 -19.45 1.41
C ALA A 769 -17.99 -18.11 1.32
N GLU A 770 -18.88 -17.84 2.28
CA GLU A 770 -19.69 -16.63 2.37
C GLU A 770 -19.24 -15.74 3.55
N ASP A 771 -19.36 -14.42 3.45
CA ASP A 771 -18.91 -13.49 4.51
C ASP A 771 -19.60 -13.78 5.85
N ARG A 772 -20.91 -14.09 5.83
CA ARG A 772 -21.72 -14.41 7.01
C ARG A 772 -21.18 -15.57 7.87
N ASP A 773 -20.52 -16.55 7.25
CA ASP A 773 -20.00 -17.73 7.93
C ASP A 773 -18.59 -17.50 8.51
N ASN A 774 -17.95 -16.39 8.13
CA ASN A 774 -16.52 -16.15 8.33
C ASN A 774 -16.23 -14.78 8.97
N ARG A 775 -17.26 -14.10 9.50
CA ARG A 775 -17.16 -12.78 10.13
C ARG A 775 -15.96 -12.66 11.05
N ASN A 776 -15.16 -11.63 10.84
CA ASN A 776 -13.99 -11.25 11.62
C ASN A 776 -14.25 -9.86 12.25
N THR A 777 -13.22 -9.18 12.74
CA THR A 777 -13.20 -7.84 13.34
C THR A 777 -14.00 -6.83 12.52
N PHE A 778 -13.67 -6.71 11.24
CA PHE A 778 -14.31 -5.82 10.28
C PHE A 778 -14.54 -6.50 8.93
N CYS A 779 -13.53 -7.21 8.41
CA CYS A 779 -13.66 -8.13 7.27
C CYS A 779 -14.38 -9.44 7.68
N ALA A 780 -14.56 -10.35 6.74
CA ALA A 780 -14.64 -11.79 7.00
C ALA A 780 -13.31 -12.46 6.59
N ALA A 781 -12.93 -13.58 7.22
CA ALA A 781 -11.64 -14.24 6.97
C ALA A 781 -11.72 -15.77 6.81
N ILE A 782 -11.05 -16.29 5.79
CA ILE A 782 -10.78 -17.71 5.55
C ILE A 782 -9.34 -17.99 5.96
N ALA A 783 -9.11 -18.94 6.86
CA ALA A 783 -7.76 -19.28 7.29
C ALA A 783 -7.05 -20.17 6.27
N LYS A 784 -7.78 -21.09 5.63
CA LYS A 784 -7.24 -22.04 4.65
C LYS A 784 -8.30 -22.43 3.60
N TYR A 785 -7.89 -22.53 2.34
CA TYR A 785 -8.59 -23.25 1.27
C TYR A 785 -7.54 -23.92 0.37
N GLU A 786 -7.73 -25.19 0.08
CA GLU A 786 -6.97 -25.93 -0.93
C GLU A 786 -7.94 -26.56 -1.92
N SER A 787 -7.65 -26.46 -3.22
CA SER A 787 -8.38 -27.19 -4.25
C SER A 787 -8.14 -28.70 -4.12
N ASP A 788 -9.19 -29.53 -4.15
CA ASP A 788 -9.10 -30.99 -4.03
C ASP A 788 -8.08 -31.59 -5.02
N GLY A 789 -7.04 -32.24 -4.50
CA GLY A 789 -6.03 -32.95 -5.30
C GLY A 789 -6.55 -34.21 -6.01
N SER A 790 -7.81 -34.60 -5.78
CA SER A 790 -8.46 -35.77 -6.37
C SER A 790 -9.69 -35.37 -7.18
N GLY A 791 -9.61 -35.33 -8.51
CA GLY A 791 -10.83 -35.07 -9.28
C GLY A 791 -10.78 -35.03 -10.80
N TYR A 792 -9.68 -34.58 -11.44
CA TYR A 792 -9.57 -34.69 -12.90
C TYR A 792 -9.01 -36.04 -13.32
N GLY A 793 -9.86 -37.07 -13.18
CA GLY A 793 -9.68 -38.31 -13.93
C GLY A 793 -9.72 -37.99 -15.41
N SER A 794 -8.73 -38.50 -16.17
CA SER A 794 -8.66 -38.37 -17.63
C SER A 794 -9.76 -39.20 -18.31
N GLY A 795 -10.99 -38.69 -18.23
CA GLY A 795 -12.14 -39.16 -18.97
C GLY A 795 -11.92 -38.94 -20.46
N SER A 796 -11.14 -39.82 -21.09
CA SER A 796 -10.98 -39.93 -22.54
C SER A 796 -12.25 -40.49 -23.19
N GLY A 797 -13.36 -39.78 -23.00
CA GLY A 797 -14.56 -39.91 -23.78
C GLY A 797 -14.26 -39.47 -25.21
N SER A 798 -14.00 -40.44 -26.08
CA SER A 798 -13.67 -40.23 -27.50
C SER A 798 -14.89 -39.75 -28.30
N GLY A 799 -15.25 -38.48 -28.12
CA GLY A 799 -16.25 -37.77 -28.92
C GLY A 799 -15.58 -37.00 -30.06
N SER A 800 -15.44 -37.62 -31.23
CA SER A 800 -14.79 -36.99 -32.39
C SER A 800 -15.72 -36.00 -33.11
N GLY A 801 -15.34 -34.72 -33.15
CA GLY A 801 -16.03 -33.63 -33.86
C GLY A 801 -15.10 -32.95 -34.86
N SER A 802 -15.22 -33.34 -36.13
CA SER A 802 -14.50 -32.89 -37.32
C SER A 802 -13.83 -31.49 -37.32
N SER A 803 -12.53 -31.45 -37.61
CA SER A 803 -11.91 -30.35 -38.38
C SER A 803 -11.70 -30.79 -39.83
N SER A 804 -11.93 -29.89 -40.78
CA SER A 804 -11.92 -30.19 -42.21
C SER A 804 -10.52 -30.02 -42.82
N SER A 805 -10.00 -31.06 -43.48
CA SER A 805 -8.95 -30.91 -44.49
C SER A 805 -9.23 -31.81 -45.72
N LEU A 806 -8.67 -31.43 -46.87
CA LEU A 806 -9.09 -31.82 -48.22
C LEU A 806 -8.65 -33.25 -48.64
N PRO A 807 -9.26 -33.85 -49.70
CA PRO A 807 -9.21 -35.30 -49.98
C PRO A 807 -7.91 -35.73 -50.73
N THR A 808 -7.56 -37.01 -50.95
CA THR A 808 -8.21 -38.09 -51.76
C THR A 808 -7.24 -39.33 -51.79
N PRO A 809 -7.50 -40.51 -52.43
CA PRO A 809 -8.58 -41.50 -52.26
C PRO A 809 -8.09 -43.00 -52.15
N THR A 810 -9.06 -43.93 -52.12
CA THR A 810 -9.01 -45.41 -52.45
C THR A 810 -8.67 -46.44 -51.35
N GLY A 811 -9.48 -47.52 -51.25
CA GLY A 811 -9.20 -48.68 -50.39
C GLY A 811 -10.39 -49.52 -49.85
N SER A 812 -11.17 -50.14 -50.74
CA SER A 812 -12.18 -51.22 -50.53
C SER A 812 -12.42 -51.90 -49.14
N SER A 813 -13.69 -51.86 -48.70
CA SER A 813 -14.60 -52.92 -48.14
C SER A 813 -14.19 -54.41 -48.00
N PRO A 814 -14.95 -55.30 -47.28
CA PRO A 814 -16.02 -55.10 -46.25
C PRO A 814 -16.06 -56.13 -45.05
N ALA A 815 -17.15 -56.05 -44.25
CA ALA A 815 -17.76 -57.10 -43.37
C ALA A 815 -17.18 -57.27 -41.93
N SER A 816 -17.90 -57.72 -40.89
CA SER A 816 -19.27 -58.28 -40.80
C SER A 816 -19.90 -58.19 -39.37
N THR A 817 -21.24 -57.97 -39.31
CA THR A 817 -22.24 -58.54 -38.36
C THR A 817 -22.28 -58.35 -36.82
N HIS A 818 -23.55 -58.24 -36.35
CA HIS A 818 -24.18 -58.76 -35.11
C HIS A 818 -24.48 -57.86 -33.88
N LEU A 819 -25.76 -57.44 -33.83
CA LEU A 819 -26.66 -57.24 -32.67
C LEU A 819 -27.03 -58.62 -32.02
N PRO A 820 -27.68 -58.75 -30.81
CA PRO A 820 -28.69 -57.83 -30.25
C PRO A 820 -28.92 -57.67 -28.70
N ALA A 821 -29.64 -56.58 -28.35
CA ALA A 821 -30.77 -56.39 -27.40
C ALA A 821 -30.85 -57.01 -25.97
N SER A 822 -31.25 -56.18 -24.97
CA SER A 822 -32.40 -56.32 -24.02
C SER A 822 -32.31 -55.25 -22.90
N SER A 823 -33.31 -54.35 -22.67
CA SER A 823 -34.41 -54.37 -21.66
C SER A 823 -33.97 -54.61 -20.19
N SER A 824 -34.47 -53.94 -19.12
CA SER A 824 -35.76 -53.26 -18.89
C SER A 824 -35.80 -52.37 -17.60
N SER A 825 -36.84 -51.53 -17.47
CA SER A 825 -37.61 -51.14 -16.24
C SER A 825 -36.96 -50.51 -14.98
N GLY A 826 -37.50 -49.35 -14.54
CA GLY A 826 -37.49 -48.87 -13.13
C GLY A 826 -38.64 -49.51 -12.29
N PRO A 827 -39.19 -48.91 -11.20
CA PRO A 827 -38.95 -47.62 -10.51
C PRO A 827 -38.26 -47.83 -9.11
N GLY A 828 -38.16 -46.91 -8.14
CA GLY A 828 -38.53 -45.48 -8.00
C GLY A 828 -39.49 -45.20 -6.81
N HIS A 829 -39.04 -44.43 -5.79
CA HIS A 829 -39.84 -44.05 -4.60
C HIS A 829 -39.31 -42.79 -3.88
N ASN A 830 -40.18 -42.14 -3.08
CA ASN A 830 -39.95 -40.89 -2.36
C ASN A 830 -40.69 -40.97 -0.99
N PRO A 831 -40.19 -40.37 0.10
CA PRO A 831 -41.13 -39.89 1.13
C PRO A 831 -40.82 -38.51 1.76
N THR A 832 -41.94 -37.88 2.10
CA THR A 832 -42.26 -36.63 2.80
C THR A 832 -41.49 -36.21 4.06
N GLN A 833 -41.30 -34.89 4.15
CA GLN A 833 -41.51 -33.97 5.30
C GLN A 833 -41.51 -34.49 6.75
N THR A 834 -40.78 -33.77 7.61
CA THR A 834 -41.19 -33.44 8.99
C THR A 834 -40.92 -31.97 9.31
N SER A 835 -41.78 -31.38 10.14
CA SER A 835 -41.75 -29.97 10.58
C SER A 835 -41.28 -29.85 12.02
N ALA A 836 -40.47 -28.83 12.35
CA ALA A 836 -40.11 -28.48 13.72
C ALA A 836 -40.19 -26.97 13.98
N THR A 837 -40.75 -26.63 15.13
CA THR A 837 -41.10 -25.30 15.65
C THR A 837 -39.90 -24.36 15.86
N HIS A 838 -40.09 -23.08 15.53
CA HIS A 838 -39.20 -21.99 16.00
C HIS A 838 -39.42 -21.71 17.49
N SER A 839 -38.32 -21.57 18.23
CA SER A 839 -38.26 -20.99 19.57
C SER A 839 -37.50 -19.66 19.49
N ALA A 840 -37.95 -18.63 20.20
CA ALA A 840 -37.38 -17.28 20.11
C ALA A 840 -36.61 -16.87 21.37
N SER A 841 -35.65 -15.95 21.17
CA SER A 841 -34.94 -15.13 22.17
C SER A 841 -33.86 -15.81 23.05
N PRO A 842 -32.86 -15.05 23.55
CA PRO A 842 -32.75 -13.58 23.55
C PRO A 842 -31.51 -13.00 22.82
N THR A 843 -31.72 -11.92 22.06
CA THR A 843 -30.66 -11.01 21.60
C THR A 843 -30.47 -9.87 22.61
N GLY A 844 -29.25 -9.65 23.09
CA GLY A 844 -28.90 -8.49 23.91
C GLY A 844 -28.65 -7.25 23.04
N GLY A 845 -29.61 -6.33 22.97
CA GLY A 845 -29.45 -5.07 22.24
C GLY A 845 -28.75 -3.99 23.09
N TYR A 846 -27.75 -3.32 22.53
CA TYR A 846 -27.21 -2.08 23.08
C TYR A 846 -28.12 -0.89 22.73
N GLY A 847 -28.36 -0.02 23.71
CA GLY A 847 -29.37 1.03 23.62
C GLY A 847 -28.94 2.30 22.88
N GLN A 848 -29.83 2.82 22.05
CA GLN A 848 -29.83 4.21 21.59
C GLN A 848 -30.48 5.12 22.65
N PRO A 849 -30.01 6.36 22.85
CA PRO A 849 -30.73 7.35 23.66
C PRO A 849 -31.94 7.90 22.90
N SER A 850 -33.09 7.93 23.56
CA SER A 850 -34.37 8.36 23.02
C SER A 850 -34.53 9.88 22.94
N GLY A 851 -34.96 10.39 21.78
CA GLY A 851 -35.61 11.70 21.66
C GLY A 851 -37.07 11.52 21.21
N GLU A 852 -38.04 11.92 22.05
CA GLU A 852 -39.46 11.83 21.72
C GLU A 852 -39.89 12.91 20.71
N ALA A 853 -40.68 12.51 19.70
CA ALA A 853 -41.60 13.41 19.00
C ALA A 853 -42.86 12.63 18.62
N THR A 854 -43.99 12.98 19.23
CA THR A 854 -45.28 12.30 19.06
C THR A 854 -45.94 12.65 17.73
N ALA A 855 -46.42 11.62 17.02
CA ALA A 855 -47.25 11.82 15.83
C ALA A 855 -48.69 12.20 16.21
N THR A 856 -49.26 13.19 15.52
CA THR A 856 -50.71 13.37 15.41
C THR A 856 -51.11 13.53 13.95
N SER A 857 -52.24 12.94 13.59
CA SER A 857 -52.72 12.82 12.22
C SER A 857 -53.78 13.86 11.88
N SER A 858 -53.84 14.34 10.63
CA SER A 858 -55.09 14.55 9.86
C SER A 858 -54.86 15.21 8.49
N GLY A 859 -55.72 14.90 7.52
CA GLY A 859 -56.13 15.85 6.47
C GLY A 859 -55.37 15.85 5.13
N SER A 860 -55.91 15.13 4.14
CA SER A 860 -55.99 15.60 2.74
C SER A 860 -57.32 16.36 2.53
N PRO A 861 -57.62 17.07 1.41
CA PRO A 861 -56.97 17.02 0.08
C PRO A 861 -56.82 18.40 -0.66
N SER A 862 -56.55 18.34 -1.98
CA SER A 862 -56.75 19.39 -3.02
C SER A 862 -55.70 20.53 -3.10
N SER A 863 -55.36 21.12 -4.25
CA SER A 863 -55.57 20.73 -5.67
C SER A 863 -54.79 21.64 -6.65
N THR A 864 -54.31 21.05 -7.75
CA THR A 864 -54.20 21.62 -9.12
C THR A 864 -53.44 22.92 -9.45
N THR A 865 -52.77 22.86 -10.62
CA THR A 865 -52.44 23.94 -11.59
C THR A 865 -51.44 25.03 -11.18
N ALA A 866 -50.68 25.65 -12.10
CA ALA A 866 -50.15 25.28 -13.43
C ALA A 866 -49.35 26.49 -13.97
N ALA A 867 -48.32 26.26 -14.80
CA ALA A 867 -47.75 27.25 -15.75
C ALA A 867 -47.16 28.56 -15.15
N ALA A 868 -46.31 29.34 -15.84
CA ALA A 868 -45.38 29.06 -16.94
C ALA A 868 -44.37 30.23 -17.08
N GLU A 869 -43.24 29.92 -17.72
CA GLU A 869 -42.51 30.76 -18.68
C GLU A 869 -41.78 32.07 -18.27
N SER A 870 -40.60 32.19 -18.90
CA SER A 870 -39.95 33.42 -19.37
C SER A 870 -39.31 34.36 -18.33
N SER A 871 -38.25 35.12 -18.64
CA SER A 871 -37.15 35.00 -19.64
C SER A 871 -36.21 36.20 -19.43
N SER A 872 -34.95 36.13 -19.92
CA SER A 872 -34.08 37.28 -20.27
C SER A 872 -33.67 38.23 -19.11
N SER A 873 -32.62 39.05 -19.18
CA SER A 873 -31.29 39.01 -19.85
C SER A 873 -30.52 40.26 -19.39
N GLU A 874 -29.20 40.33 -19.61
CA GLU A 874 -28.39 41.58 -19.69
C GLU A 874 -28.27 42.42 -18.37
N SER A 875 -27.12 42.47 -17.70
CA SER A 875 -25.84 43.16 -18.01
C SER A 875 -25.81 44.67 -17.70
N SER A 876 -24.86 45.10 -16.85
CA SER A 876 -24.07 46.34 -17.04
C SER A 876 -23.05 46.53 -15.91
N ASP A 877 -21.84 46.96 -16.26
CA ASP A 877 -20.79 47.44 -15.36
C ASP A 877 -21.19 48.72 -14.58
N CYS A 878 -20.45 49.04 -13.51
CA CYS A 878 -19.90 50.38 -13.26
C CYS A 878 -18.86 50.36 -12.13
N ASP A 879 -17.87 51.26 -12.25
CA ASP A 879 -16.67 51.34 -11.41
C ASP A 879 -16.82 52.07 -10.05
N ASP A 880 -15.80 51.84 -9.23
CA ASP A 880 -15.03 52.83 -8.46
C ASP A 880 -15.35 53.20 -6.98
N ASP A 881 -14.23 53.52 -6.33
CA ASP A 881 -13.96 54.54 -5.31
C ASP A 881 -13.86 54.20 -3.80
N SER A 882 -12.64 54.44 -3.31
CA SER A 882 -12.25 55.01 -2.00
C SER A 882 -12.24 54.17 -0.69
N MET A 883 -11.05 54.17 -0.05
CA MET A 883 -10.87 53.99 1.40
C MET A 883 -11.10 55.32 2.15
N PRO A 884 -11.22 55.30 3.50
CA PRO A 884 -10.05 55.80 4.26
C PRO A 884 -9.74 55.12 5.63
N ASP A 885 -8.45 54.81 5.80
CA ASP A 885 -7.53 55.15 6.90
C ASP A 885 -7.84 55.07 8.42
N GLN A 886 -6.94 54.37 9.13
CA GLN A 886 -6.31 54.61 10.46
C GLN A 886 -7.07 54.91 11.78
N SER A 887 -6.68 54.16 12.82
CA SER A 887 -6.32 54.72 14.15
C SER A 887 -5.37 53.80 14.95
N THR A 888 -4.42 54.38 15.70
CA THR A 888 -3.37 53.71 16.53
C THR A 888 -3.61 53.87 18.04
N PHE A 889 -3.06 53.00 18.93
CA PHE A 889 -2.12 53.36 20.04
C PHE A 889 -1.83 52.27 21.12
N SER A 890 -0.53 51.94 21.27
CA SER A 890 0.30 51.67 22.49
C SER A 890 -0.12 50.84 23.74
N ASP A 891 0.71 49.82 24.02
CA ASP A 891 1.45 49.46 25.27
C ASP A 891 0.97 49.88 26.68
N VAL A 892 0.93 48.89 27.61
CA VAL A 892 1.47 48.96 28.99
C VAL A 892 1.96 47.55 29.43
N ALA A 893 3.10 47.46 30.14
CA ALA A 893 3.63 46.21 30.70
C ALA A 893 3.69 46.23 32.25
N ALA A 894 3.52 45.06 32.91
CA ALA A 894 4.03 44.79 34.26
C ALA A 894 3.96 43.29 34.64
N THR A 895 5.07 42.73 35.14
CA THR A 895 5.11 41.52 36.01
C THR A 895 5.32 41.98 37.47
N PRO A 896 5.04 41.15 38.51
CA PRO A 896 6.06 40.21 39.01
C PRO A 896 5.53 38.91 39.67
N SER A 897 6.43 37.92 39.85
CA SER A 897 6.25 36.79 40.79
C SER A 897 6.70 37.16 42.22
N PRO A 898 6.34 36.36 43.25
CA PRO A 898 7.39 35.55 43.89
C PRO A 898 6.95 34.18 44.49
N THR A 899 7.95 33.31 44.69
CA THR A 899 7.98 32.03 45.46
C THR A 899 8.28 32.25 46.97
N PRO A 900 8.51 31.22 47.83
CA PRO A 900 7.94 29.87 47.99
C PRO A 900 7.49 29.57 49.46
N GLY A 901 6.98 28.36 49.78
CA GLY A 901 6.66 27.92 51.16
C GLY A 901 6.61 26.40 51.37
N SER A 902 6.88 25.91 52.59
CA SER A 902 7.27 24.52 52.89
C SER A 902 6.42 23.79 53.95
N GLY A 903 6.39 22.45 53.95
CA GLY A 903 6.47 21.67 55.21
C GLY A 903 5.53 20.47 55.44
N SER A 904 6.11 19.26 55.37
CA SER A 904 5.87 18.05 56.21
C SER A 904 4.47 17.40 56.39
N GLY A 905 4.41 16.11 56.02
CA GLY A 905 4.09 15.04 57.00
C GLY A 905 2.86 14.16 56.74
N GLY A 906 3.05 12.82 56.79
CA GLY A 906 1.97 11.83 56.97
C GLY A 906 1.87 10.78 55.86
N SER A 907 1.83 9.50 56.25
CA SER A 907 1.51 8.36 55.39
C SER A 907 0.01 8.23 55.15
N ASP A 908 -0.40 7.57 54.05
CA ASP A 908 -1.05 6.25 54.12
C ASP A 908 -1.29 5.66 52.72
N GLU A 909 -1.58 4.36 52.69
CA GLU A 909 -1.67 3.51 51.49
C GLU A 909 -2.99 3.72 50.71
N GLY A 910 -2.96 3.60 49.38
CA GLY A 910 -4.17 3.73 48.55
C GLY A 910 -3.88 3.92 47.06
N GLY A 911 -3.20 2.96 46.43
CA GLY A 911 -2.95 3.00 44.98
C GLY A 911 -4.21 2.68 44.19
N ASP A 912 -5.03 3.68 43.88
CA ASP A 912 -6.21 3.54 43.04
C ASP A 912 -5.81 3.51 41.56
N HIS A 913 -5.70 2.30 40.99
CA HIS A 913 -5.41 2.08 39.58
C HIS A 913 -6.65 2.42 38.72
N SER A 914 -6.87 3.71 38.45
CA SER A 914 -7.79 4.15 37.40
C SER A 914 -7.19 3.87 36.02
N PRO A 915 -7.75 2.95 35.20
CA PRO A 915 -7.23 2.69 33.86
C PRO A 915 -7.57 3.85 32.92
N VAL A 916 -6.53 4.45 32.33
CA VAL A 916 -6.71 5.40 31.22
C VAL A 916 -7.27 4.61 30.03
N THR A 917 -8.56 4.77 29.78
CA THR A 917 -9.25 4.08 28.69
C THR A 917 -9.05 4.84 27.39
N VAL A 918 -8.07 4.42 26.58
CA VAL A 918 -7.90 4.93 25.21
C VAL A 918 -8.96 4.29 24.32
N THR A 919 -10.04 5.02 24.06
CA THR A 919 -11.09 4.58 23.14
C THR A 919 -10.65 4.80 21.70
N VAL A 920 -10.06 3.78 21.09
CA VAL A 920 -9.81 3.77 19.64
C VAL A 920 -11.15 3.67 18.93
N THR A 921 -11.66 4.81 18.47
CA THR A 921 -12.84 4.87 17.59
C THR A 921 -12.34 4.71 16.15
N GLU A 922 -12.59 3.55 15.54
CA GLU A 922 -12.45 3.39 14.08
C GLU A 922 -13.46 4.33 13.40
N THR A 923 -13.00 5.54 13.11
CA THR A 923 -13.77 6.48 12.30
C THR A 923 -13.47 6.16 10.85
N VAL A 924 -14.34 5.37 10.22
CA VAL A 924 -14.46 5.40 8.76
C VAL A 924 -15.01 6.78 8.41
N THR A 925 -14.13 7.74 8.17
CA THR A 925 -14.49 9.10 7.77
C THR A 925 -15.14 9.04 6.39
N ALA A 926 -16.47 9.06 6.36
CA ALA A 926 -17.21 9.41 5.16
C ALA A 926 -16.70 10.76 4.64
N ALA A 927 -16.58 10.89 3.31
CA ALA A 927 -16.11 12.11 2.66
C ALA A 927 -16.90 13.33 3.17
N GLY A 928 -16.18 14.39 3.54
CA GLY A 928 -16.73 15.54 4.25
C GLY A 928 -17.92 16.19 3.54
N THR A 929 -19.00 16.44 4.27
CA THR A 929 -20.11 17.25 3.77
C THR A 929 -19.73 18.73 3.83
N CYS A 930 -19.49 19.34 2.67
CA CYS A 930 -19.31 20.80 2.59
C CYS A 930 -20.59 21.51 3.06
N GLN A 931 -20.51 22.24 4.17
CA GLN A 931 -21.42 23.36 4.43
C GLN A 931 -20.82 24.62 3.81
N THR A 932 -21.43 25.06 2.70
CA THR A 932 -21.24 26.42 2.16
C THR A 932 -21.84 27.47 3.11
N PRO A 933 -21.33 28.72 3.11
CA PRO A 933 -21.35 29.61 4.28
C PRO A 933 -22.72 30.20 4.66
#